data_AF-A0A931USE0-F1
#
_entry.id   AF-A0A931USE0-F1
#
_cell.length_a   1.000
_cell.length_b   1.000
_cell.length_c   1.000
_cell.angle_alpha   90.00
_cell.angle_beta   90.00
_cell.angle_gamma   90.00
#
_symmetry.space_group_name_H-M   'P 1'
#
loop_
_entity.id
_entity.type
_entity.pdbx_description
1 polymer ?
#
loop_
_entity_poly.entity_id
_entity_poly.type
_entity_poly.pdbx_seq_one_letter_code
_entity_poly.pdbx_strand_id
1 'polypeptide(L)'
;MKRLSSVLGAAALAALVGCGPSTTSYVKSNTTLGRVVVYRNGIAYFERFAHVEGDTLKVSVPMDKLDDFLKSLTVTDAKTGQPAPISYPTTLPASSTGLVDLEIRLGGPSPHDLKLTYVTEAPSWKPSYRVVLGEDGKVTMEGWAVVDNTSGEDWENVKLGVGSSSALSFKFDLKSVRVVSRDTLHADDLFAVAPPTGGAIYGGEKEQQVASLDDATTEKIAVAQPPKPAEVSGAYGGAYGGKKAEGDYGGGFGKSGGSSYGGGGGYGGPAAATKKAADKKPGAYPPAAAPTSAPYAPKPPPAPSPPPADANFEYTAQKLVAGKKSVVVEGYATEGDADKAAASLERANKVRAQLVARGIAPDKIVAVGKGLVPGKSGGVRIIEVTPKDTAKAATPDTAGDPIGTSHFESGTQMSVKKAQSAMISIVKGNTKGEVVYFYDPESARGNATFPFRAIRLENPTDSTLESGPVTVFGEGKFIGEGISEPIPPRASAFVPFALDRQIVVETGDGEKDEILRILAVQRGVFSTESKHTKTTKLIFHNRLPNKAKVNIRHTTPKGYTLDPKGLSVEKIGSSNVLGVELPANGKKEVVIEESTPIFKTIDLRSPGGLDAVKVYVSSAAVSGPLKEQVTRIVKLQQEIGNLEQRVETKREEVNEYRARIDELHMQIFTLKAVKTAGPLMNDLEKKMQEMSNKLTKATIDLVNQQEQLMMAKIRLQDAIAELTLKKDETPEPTKDQGPAKKS
;
A
#
# COMPACT_ATOMS: atom_id res chain seq x y z
N MET A 1 -30.09 -58.94 60.56
CA MET A 1 -29.97 -57.46 60.56
C MET A 1 -28.65 -57.07 61.20
N LYS A 2 -28.01 -56.04 60.63
CA LYS A 2 -26.80 -55.31 61.07
C LYS A 2 -25.41 -55.96 60.83
N ARG A 3 -24.72 -55.27 59.92
CA ARG A 3 -23.31 -54.83 59.90
C ARG A 3 -22.23 -55.90 59.74
N LEU A 4 -21.60 -55.88 58.56
CA LEU A 4 -20.17 -56.12 58.44
C LEU A 4 -19.51 -55.04 57.58
N SER A 5 -18.25 -54.84 57.92
CA SER A 5 -17.41 -53.69 57.71
C SER A 5 -16.55 -53.82 56.44
N SER A 6 -16.09 -52.66 55.97
CA SER A 6 -14.73 -52.39 55.45
C SER A 6 -14.27 -52.97 54.11
N VAL A 7 -13.50 -52.10 53.43
CA VAL A 7 -12.54 -52.33 52.34
C VAL A 7 -13.11 -52.23 50.92
N LEU A 8 -13.12 -51.01 50.38
CA LEU A 8 -12.93 -50.78 48.94
C LEU A 8 -11.69 -49.88 48.80
N GLY A 9 -10.55 -50.51 48.53
CA GLY A 9 -9.29 -49.86 48.21
C GLY A 9 -8.65 -50.55 47.02
N ALA A 10 -8.19 -49.74 46.07
CA ALA A 10 -7.27 -50.07 44.98
C ALA A 10 -7.79 -50.96 43.84
N ALA A 11 -8.35 -50.33 42.80
CA ALA A 11 -8.07 -50.71 41.41
C ALA A 11 -8.43 -49.56 40.45
N ALA A 12 -7.55 -49.33 39.48
CA ALA A 12 -7.76 -48.57 38.24
C ALA A 12 -7.71 -47.03 38.31
N LEU A 13 -6.49 -46.48 38.38
CA LEU A 13 -6.15 -45.27 37.61
C LEU A 13 -4.62 -45.17 37.42
N ALA A 14 -4.06 -46.10 36.65
CA ALA A 14 -2.67 -46.07 36.21
C ALA A 14 -2.59 -46.39 34.72
N ALA A 15 -3.04 -45.45 33.89
CA ALA A 15 -2.73 -45.40 32.46
C ALA A 15 -3.13 -44.02 31.94
N LEU A 16 -2.18 -43.08 31.90
CA LEU A 16 -2.05 -41.96 30.95
C LEU A 16 -0.93 -41.02 31.44
N VAL A 17 0.29 -41.56 31.55
CA VAL A 17 1.51 -40.73 31.44
C VAL A 17 2.27 -41.29 30.24
N GLY A 18 1.83 -40.92 29.06
CA GLY A 18 2.58 -41.08 27.83
C GLY A 18 3.64 -39.98 27.72
N CYS A 19 4.57 -39.90 28.67
CA CYS A 19 5.86 -39.25 28.42
C CYS A 19 6.72 -40.27 27.67
N GLY A 20 6.42 -40.47 26.38
CA GLY A 20 7.37 -41.12 25.49
C GLY A 20 8.59 -40.21 25.40
N PRO A 21 9.82 -40.69 25.66
CA PRO A 21 11.00 -39.93 25.31
C PRO A 21 10.97 -39.82 23.79
N SER A 22 10.78 -38.62 23.25
CA SER A 22 11.12 -38.35 21.86
C SER A 22 12.61 -38.62 21.74
N THR A 23 12.98 -39.84 21.34
CA THR A 23 14.35 -40.16 20.99
C THR A 23 14.65 -39.37 19.73
N THR A 24 15.10 -38.12 19.89
CA THR A 24 15.55 -37.28 18.79
C THR A 24 16.71 -38.00 18.14
N SER A 25 16.47 -38.59 16.98
CA SER A 25 17.49 -39.16 16.12
C SER A 25 18.27 -37.99 15.49
N TYR A 26 19.57 -38.18 15.30
CA TYR A 26 20.49 -37.18 14.76
C TYR A 26 21.24 -37.75 13.56
N VAL A 27 21.87 -36.88 12.78
CA VAL A 27 22.69 -37.29 11.64
C VAL A 27 23.95 -37.98 12.17
N LYS A 28 24.06 -39.31 12.02
CA LYS A 28 25.27 -40.06 12.41
C LYS A 28 26.22 -40.12 11.23
N SER A 29 27.47 -39.73 11.42
CA SER A 29 28.50 -39.88 10.39
C SER A 29 29.89 -39.85 11.02
N ASN A 30 30.89 -40.34 10.29
CA ASN A 30 32.30 -40.18 10.64
C ASN A 30 32.77 -38.75 10.32
N THR A 31 32.10 -37.76 10.91
CA THR A 31 32.37 -36.33 10.73
C THR A 31 32.40 -35.65 12.08
N THR A 32 33.19 -34.60 12.21
CA THR A 32 33.26 -33.76 13.41
C THR A 32 32.36 -32.53 13.24
N LEU A 33 31.44 -32.30 14.18
CA LEU A 33 30.64 -31.08 14.20
C LEU A 33 31.50 -29.90 14.63
N GLY A 34 31.55 -28.84 13.82
CA GLY A 34 32.40 -27.68 14.05
C GLY A 34 31.64 -26.39 14.38
N ARG A 35 30.49 -26.15 13.72
CA ARG A 35 29.67 -24.94 13.93
C ARG A 35 28.20 -25.28 13.90
N VAL A 36 27.43 -24.65 14.78
CA VAL A 36 25.96 -24.72 14.80
C VAL A 36 25.42 -23.30 14.91
N VAL A 37 24.50 -22.93 14.02
CA VAL A 37 23.81 -21.63 14.08
C VAL A 37 22.31 -21.86 14.14
N VAL A 38 21.67 -21.45 15.22
CA VAL A 38 20.22 -21.65 15.43
C VAL A 38 19.45 -20.39 15.07
N TYR A 39 18.37 -20.53 14.30
CA TYR A 39 17.59 -19.40 13.82
C TYR A 39 16.22 -19.30 14.49
N ARG A 40 15.66 -18.08 14.54
CA ARG A 40 14.31 -17.85 15.11
C ARG A 40 13.17 -18.45 14.30
N ASN A 41 13.36 -18.75 13.02
CA ASN A 41 12.35 -19.38 12.14
C ASN A 41 12.30 -20.92 12.27
N GLY A 42 12.96 -21.51 13.28
CA GLY A 42 12.81 -22.93 13.62
C GLY A 42 13.72 -23.87 12.84
N ILE A 43 14.84 -23.36 12.32
CA ILE A 43 15.88 -24.17 11.67
C ILE A 43 17.23 -23.93 12.32
N ALA A 44 18.14 -24.89 12.19
CA ALA A 44 19.54 -24.73 12.55
C ALA A 44 20.44 -25.13 11.38
N TYR A 45 21.49 -24.34 11.16
CA TYR A 45 22.58 -24.62 10.25
C TYR A 45 23.67 -25.39 10.98
N PHE A 46 24.14 -26.46 10.38
CA PHE A 46 25.20 -27.32 10.89
C PHE A 46 26.36 -27.34 9.91
N GLU A 47 27.57 -27.18 10.42
CA GLU A 47 28.84 -27.32 9.68
C GLU A 47 29.65 -28.45 10.28
N ARG A 48 29.97 -29.43 9.44
CA ARG A 48 30.70 -30.65 9.80
C ARG A 48 31.92 -30.84 8.92
N PHE A 49 32.95 -31.44 9.48
CA PHE A 49 34.21 -31.72 8.79
C PHE A 49 34.48 -33.23 8.74
N ALA A 50 35.00 -33.71 7.62
CA ALA A 50 35.38 -35.11 7.44
C ALA A 50 36.75 -35.21 6.78
N HIS A 51 37.57 -36.16 7.23
CA HIS A 51 38.77 -36.58 6.51
C HIS A 51 38.49 -37.97 5.93
N VAL A 52 38.58 -38.12 4.61
CA VAL A 52 38.20 -39.36 3.90
C VAL A 52 39.36 -39.83 3.04
N GLU A 53 39.92 -41.00 3.37
CA GLU A 53 41.00 -41.62 2.59
C GLU A 53 40.50 -42.36 1.35
N GLY A 54 39.24 -42.82 1.38
CA GLY A 54 38.57 -43.50 0.28
C GLY A 54 37.72 -42.59 -0.59
N ASP A 55 36.89 -43.20 -1.44
CA ASP A 55 35.99 -42.53 -2.37
C ASP A 55 34.55 -42.40 -1.85
N THR A 56 34.29 -42.76 -0.60
CA THR A 56 32.92 -42.86 -0.07
C THR A 56 32.82 -42.30 1.35
N LEU A 57 31.83 -41.44 1.59
CA LEU A 57 31.45 -40.95 2.92
C LEU A 57 30.04 -41.46 3.27
N LYS A 58 29.90 -42.13 4.41
CA LYS A 58 28.60 -42.61 4.92
C LYS A 58 27.98 -41.61 5.90
N VAL A 59 26.71 -41.30 5.71
CA VAL A 59 25.93 -40.40 6.56
C VAL A 59 24.54 -41.00 6.82
N SER A 60 24.24 -41.33 8.07
CA SER A 60 22.92 -41.82 8.49
C SER A 60 22.04 -40.65 8.94
N VAL A 61 20.97 -40.34 8.21
CA VAL A 61 20.07 -39.22 8.47
C VAL A 61 18.71 -39.71 8.98
N PRO A 62 18.13 -39.08 10.01
CA PRO A 62 16.77 -39.37 10.44
C PRO A 62 15.71 -39.17 9.35
N MET A 63 14.73 -40.08 9.26
CA MET A 63 13.66 -40.03 8.25
C MET A 63 12.82 -38.74 8.29
N ASP A 64 12.64 -38.16 9.47
CA ASP A 64 11.94 -36.90 9.71
C ASP A 64 12.76 -35.67 9.29
N LYS A 65 14.09 -35.79 9.25
CA LYS A 65 15.03 -34.72 8.86
C LYS A 65 15.54 -34.85 7.42
N LEU A 66 15.28 -35.98 6.76
CA LEU A 66 15.84 -36.33 5.46
C LEU A 66 15.53 -35.29 4.37
N ASP A 67 14.29 -34.82 4.30
CA ASP A 67 13.88 -33.85 3.28
C ASP A 67 14.63 -32.51 3.44
N ASP A 68 14.73 -31.99 4.66
CA ASP A 68 15.46 -30.74 4.92
C ASP A 68 16.97 -30.90 4.72
N PHE A 69 17.51 -32.06 5.10
CA PHE A 69 18.90 -32.42 4.87
C PHE A 69 19.22 -32.46 3.37
N LEU A 70 18.45 -33.19 2.56
CA LEU A 70 18.65 -33.30 1.10
C LEU A 70 18.49 -31.94 0.40
N LYS A 71 17.55 -31.12 0.85
CA LYS A 71 17.29 -29.79 0.30
C LYS A 71 18.47 -28.82 0.44
N SER A 72 19.29 -28.99 1.49
CA SER A 72 20.28 -27.99 1.92
C SER A 72 21.71 -28.52 1.95
N LEU A 73 21.91 -29.84 1.82
CA LEU A 73 23.23 -30.45 1.89
C LEU A 73 24.16 -29.87 0.83
N THR A 74 25.28 -29.35 1.29
CA THR A 74 26.43 -29.01 0.47
C THR A 74 27.64 -29.76 0.98
N VAL A 75 28.41 -30.34 0.06
CA VAL A 75 29.69 -31.00 0.35
C VAL A 75 30.74 -30.31 -0.50
N THR A 76 31.71 -29.71 0.17
CA THR A 76 32.83 -28.99 -0.49
C THR A 76 34.14 -29.53 0.00
N ASP A 77 35.15 -29.57 -0.85
CA ASP A 77 36.51 -29.81 -0.41
C ASP A 77 37.01 -28.57 0.35
N ALA A 78 37.45 -28.77 1.59
CA ALA A 78 37.83 -27.70 2.52
C ALA A 78 39.10 -26.95 2.10
N LYS A 79 39.95 -27.56 1.27
CA LYS A 79 41.20 -26.95 0.76
C LYS A 79 40.95 -26.16 -0.52
N THR A 80 40.17 -26.72 -1.44
CA THR A 80 39.96 -26.15 -2.78
C THR A 80 38.68 -25.33 -2.91
N GLY A 81 37.74 -25.48 -1.97
CA GLY A 81 36.41 -24.84 -2.00
C GLY A 81 35.48 -25.36 -3.10
N GLN A 82 35.93 -26.36 -3.89
CA GLN A 82 35.15 -26.92 -4.98
C GLN A 82 34.05 -27.84 -4.44
N PRO A 83 32.83 -27.79 -4.99
CA PRO A 83 31.77 -28.72 -4.62
C PRO A 83 32.14 -30.14 -5.06
N ALA A 84 31.94 -31.12 -4.17
CA ALA A 84 32.08 -32.53 -4.51
C ALA A 84 30.76 -33.03 -5.12
N PRO A 85 30.76 -33.71 -6.29
CA PRO A 85 29.54 -34.29 -6.84
C PRO A 85 28.99 -35.37 -5.89
N ILE A 86 27.69 -35.36 -5.61
CA ILE A 86 27.03 -36.26 -4.66
C ILE A 86 26.11 -37.21 -5.42
N SER A 87 26.18 -38.51 -5.11
CA SER A 87 25.18 -39.50 -5.51
C SER A 87 24.62 -40.17 -4.25
N TYR A 88 23.35 -40.57 -4.23
CA TYR A 88 22.70 -41.25 -3.10
C TYR A 88 21.64 -42.25 -3.59
N PRO A 89 21.34 -43.33 -2.84
CA PRO A 89 20.36 -44.32 -3.25
C PRO A 89 18.92 -43.79 -3.16
N THR A 90 18.12 -43.99 -4.21
CA THR A 90 16.69 -43.58 -4.27
C THR A 90 15.75 -44.57 -3.57
N THR A 91 16.21 -45.78 -3.26
CA THR A 91 15.41 -46.84 -2.62
C THR A 91 15.82 -47.02 -1.16
N LEU A 92 14.95 -46.61 -0.24
CA LEU A 92 15.13 -46.83 1.19
C LEU A 92 14.74 -48.28 1.53
N PRO A 93 15.57 -49.06 2.23
CA PRO A 93 15.19 -50.42 2.65
C PRO A 93 13.96 -50.37 3.58
N ALA A 94 12.99 -51.27 3.33
CA ALA A 94 11.68 -51.31 4.00
C ALA A 94 11.74 -51.54 5.53
N SER A 95 12.92 -51.84 6.08
CA SER A 95 13.16 -52.10 7.50
C SER A 95 13.94 -50.99 8.22
N SER A 96 13.81 -49.72 7.78
CA SER A 96 14.61 -48.63 8.36
C SER A 96 14.26 -48.38 9.84
N THR A 97 15.30 -48.33 10.68
CA THR A 97 15.30 -48.05 12.13
C THR A 97 14.95 -46.59 12.46
N GLY A 98 14.19 -45.92 11.58
CA GLY A 98 13.99 -44.46 11.60
C GLY A 98 15.19 -43.64 11.09
N LEU A 99 16.29 -44.30 10.70
CA LEU A 99 17.48 -43.71 10.08
C LEU A 99 17.65 -44.20 8.64
N VAL A 100 18.20 -43.34 7.79
CA VAL A 100 18.52 -43.57 6.38
C VAL A 100 20.02 -43.43 6.17
N ASP A 101 20.68 -44.50 5.77
CA ASP A 101 22.09 -44.47 5.40
C ASP A 101 22.25 -43.94 3.97
N LEU A 102 22.89 -42.76 3.86
CA LEU A 102 23.30 -42.15 2.60
C LEU A 102 24.78 -42.46 2.39
N GLU A 103 25.12 -43.00 1.22
CA GLU A 103 26.51 -43.13 0.76
C GLU A 103 26.80 -42.04 -0.25
N ILE A 104 27.65 -41.09 0.13
CA ILE A 104 28.11 -40.00 -0.73
C ILE A 104 29.40 -40.44 -1.41
N ARG A 105 29.35 -40.68 -2.72
CA ARG A 105 30.55 -40.98 -3.52
C ARG A 105 31.32 -39.71 -3.86
N LEU A 106 32.63 -39.74 -3.69
CA LEU A 106 33.58 -38.64 -3.87
C LEU A 106 34.42 -38.92 -5.12
N GLY A 107 34.55 -37.92 -5.99
CA GLY A 107 35.39 -38.00 -7.17
C GLY A 107 36.70 -37.25 -6.99
N GLY A 108 37.78 -37.75 -7.61
CA GLY A 108 39.11 -37.12 -7.59
C GLY A 108 40.14 -37.91 -6.76
N PRO A 109 41.39 -37.43 -6.71
CA PRO A 109 42.45 -38.09 -5.94
C PRO A 109 42.21 -37.93 -4.43
N SER A 110 42.37 -39.01 -3.68
CA SER A 110 42.32 -39.02 -2.21
C SER A 110 43.67 -38.62 -1.60
N PRO A 111 43.72 -38.15 -0.32
CA PRO A 111 42.61 -37.99 0.63
C PRO A 111 41.77 -36.72 0.39
N HIS A 112 40.50 -36.77 0.79
CA HIS A 112 39.55 -35.66 0.72
C HIS A 112 39.33 -35.05 2.10
N ASP A 113 39.53 -33.74 2.22
CA ASP A 113 39.10 -32.97 3.38
C ASP A 113 37.78 -32.30 3.04
N LEU A 114 36.69 -32.74 3.66
CA LEU A 114 35.34 -32.30 3.30
C LEU A 114 34.75 -31.39 4.37
N LYS A 115 34.09 -30.33 3.92
CA LYS A 115 33.16 -29.53 4.70
C LYS A 115 31.74 -29.82 4.23
N LEU A 116 30.94 -30.33 5.14
CA LEU A 116 29.52 -30.62 4.97
C LEU A 116 28.71 -29.54 5.67
N THR A 117 27.76 -28.95 4.96
CA THR A 117 26.84 -27.97 5.53
C THR A 117 25.41 -28.34 5.21
N TYR A 118 24.51 -28.27 6.18
CA TYR A 118 23.09 -28.53 5.97
C TYR A 118 22.24 -27.80 7.01
N VAL A 119 20.95 -27.77 6.77
CA VAL A 119 19.93 -27.16 7.62
C VAL A 119 18.89 -28.21 7.98
N THR A 120 18.52 -28.28 9.26
CA THR A 120 17.38 -29.11 9.72
C THR A 120 16.50 -28.32 10.67
N GLU A 121 15.26 -28.80 10.86
CA GLU A 121 14.37 -28.32 11.91
C GLU A 121 15.07 -28.32 13.29
N ALA A 122 14.91 -27.22 14.02
CA ALA A 122 15.45 -27.02 15.37
C ALA A 122 14.58 -26.00 16.14
N PRO A 123 14.52 -26.08 17.49
CA PRO A 123 13.83 -25.08 18.28
C PRO A 123 14.40 -23.68 18.07
N SER A 124 13.52 -22.68 18.02
CA SER A 124 13.94 -21.28 17.99
C SER A 124 14.67 -20.91 19.29
N TRP A 125 15.77 -20.17 19.15
CA TRP A 125 16.49 -19.64 20.30
C TRP A 125 15.67 -18.54 21.01
N LYS A 126 15.91 -18.37 22.31
CA LYS A 126 15.17 -17.42 23.17
C LYS A 126 16.10 -16.30 23.66
N PRO A 127 15.88 -15.03 23.30
CA PRO A 127 16.62 -13.90 23.88
C PRO A 127 16.20 -13.68 25.34
N SER A 128 17.15 -13.23 26.16
CA SER A 128 16.89 -12.72 27.51
C SER A 128 17.90 -11.63 27.83
N TYR A 129 17.43 -10.53 28.43
CA TYR A 129 18.27 -9.37 28.73
C TYR A 129 18.22 -9.00 30.20
N ARG A 130 19.31 -8.42 30.66
CA ARG A 130 19.45 -7.82 31.97
C ARG A 130 20.04 -6.43 31.81
N VAL A 131 19.44 -5.48 32.50
CA VAL A 131 19.93 -4.11 32.58
C VAL A 131 20.21 -3.80 34.03
N VAL A 132 21.44 -3.36 34.31
CA VAL A 132 21.85 -2.86 35.62
C VAL A 132 22.11 -1.38 35.49
N LEU A 133 21.38 -0.58 36.25
CA LEU A 133 21.56 0.86 36.31
C LEU A 133 22.86 1.19 37.05
N GLY A 134 23.76 1.92 36.39
CA GLY A 134 24.99 2.43 36.99
C GLY A 134 24.89 3.92 37.34
N GLU A 135 26.01 4.49 37.75
CA GLU A 135 26.16 5.93 38.00
C GLU A 135 26.27 6.71 36.66
N ASP A 136 25.89 7.99 36.67
CA ASP A 136 26.07 8.93 35.54
C ASP A 136 25.40 8.56 34.20
N GLY A 137 24.20 7.96 34.21
CA GLY A 137 23.44 7.69 32.98
C GLY A 137 24.05 6.60 32.08
N LYS A 138 24.94 5.78 32.65
CA LYS A 138 25.44 4.55 32.06
C LYS A 138 24.65 3.37 32.62
N VAL A 139 24.31 2.44 31.75
CA VAL A 139 23.69 1.16 32.16
C VAL A 139 24.55 0.03 31.63
N THR A 140 24.74 -0.99 32.45
CA THR A 140 25.35 -2.25 32.00
C THR A 140 24.26 -3.12 31.41
N MET A 141 24.40 -3.48 30.15
CA MET A 141 23.50 -4.39 29.46
C MET A 141 24.19 -5.75 29.28
N GLU A 142 23.50 -6.79 29.71
CA GLU A 142 23.85 -8.17 29.45
C GLU A 142 22.69 -8.82 28.70
N GLY A 143 23.01 -9.63 27.69
CA GLY A 143 22.02 -10.33 26.89
C GLY A 143 22.50 -11.72 26.53
N TRP A 144 21.59 -12.68 26.58
CA TRP A 144 21.86 -14.07 26.28
C TRP A 144 20.89 -14.61 25.25
N ALA A 145 21.39 -15.48 24.39
CA ALA A 145 20.57 -16.39 23.60
C ALA A 145 20.57 -17.75 24.28
N VAL A 146 19.39 -18.21 24.68
CA VAL A 146 19.21 -19.58 25.15
C VAL A 146 18.95 -20.47 23.93
N VAL A 147 19.85 -21.42 23.71
CA VAL A 147 19.79 -22.41 22.63
C VAL A 147 19.58 -23.79 23.23
N ASP A 148 18.58 -24.50 22.74
CA ASP A 148 18.26 -25.86 23.20
C ASP A 148 18.86 -26.89 22.23
N ASN A 149 19.76 -27.75 22.72
CA ASN A 149 20.29 -28.86 21.93
C ASN A 149 19.28 -30.01 21.89
N THR A 150 18.43 -29.99 20.87
CA THR A 150 17.51 -31.08 20.55
C THR A 150 17.94 -31.86 19.30
N SER A 151 19.21 -31.72 18.88
CA SER A 151 19.67 -32.38 17.66
C SER A 151 19.67 -33.90 17.81
N GLY A 152 19.91 -34.39 19.02
CA GLY A 152 20.01 -35.80 19.40
C GLY A 152 21.44 -36.29 19.69
N GLU A 153 22.44 -35.44 19.48
CA GLU A 153 23.86 -35.69 19.75
C GLU A 153 24.45 -34.67 20.71
N ASP A 154 25.56 -35.05 21.35
CA ASP A 154 26.37 -34.10 22.11
C ASP A 154 27.10 -33.18 21.12
N TRP A 155 26.99 -31.87 21.33
CA TRP A 155 27.85 -30.90 20.65
C TRP A 155 29.15 -30.84 21.44
N GLU A 156 30.27 -31.21 20.83
CA GLU A 156 31.58 -31.21 21.49
C GLU A 156 32.51 -30.20 20.81
N ASN A 157 32.97 -29.20 21.57
CA ASN A 157 33.84 -28.13 21.08
C ASN A 157 33.31 -27.39 19.83
N VAL A 158 32.00 -27.12 19.81
CA VAL A 158 31.32 -26.48 18.67
C VAL A 158 31.34 -24.96 18.83
N LYS A 159 31.53 -24.24 17.72
CA LYS A 159 31.25 -22.80 17.65
C LYS A 159 29.75 -22.59 17.52
N LEU A 160 29.12 -22.06 18.56
CA LEU A 160 27.66 -21.92 18.61
C LEU A 160 27.25 -20.48 18.28
N GLY A 161 26.28 -20.32 17.39
CA GLY A 161 25.73 -19.02 17.03
C GLY A 161 24.22 -19.00 16.98
N VAL A 162 23.67 -17.80 16.93
CA VAL A 162 22.25 -17.55 16.72
C VAL A 162 22.03 -16.48 15.67
N GLY A 163 20.98 -16.67 14.88
CA GLY A 163 20.58 -15.74 13.84
C GLY A 163 19.10 -15.39 13.88
N SER A 164 18.73 -14.21 13.41
CA SER A 164 17.36 -13.94 12.96
C SER A 164 17.32 -13.93 11.44
N SER A 165 16.91 -15.07 10.86
CA SER A 165 16.72 -15.14 9.42
C SER A 165 15.29 -14.76 9.08
N SER A 166 15.14 -13.84 8.12
CA SER A 166 13.86 -13.56 7.45
C SER A 166 13.56 -14.57 6.33
N ALA A 167 14.43 -15.57 6.14
CA ALA A 167 14.23 -16.59 5.11
C ALA A 167 13.00 -17.46 5.44
N LEU A 168 12.17 -17.68 4.42
CA LEU A 168 11.06 -18.63 4.51
C LEU A 168 11.61 -20.05 4.68
N SER A 169 11.12 -20.74 5.70
CA SER A 169 11.32 -22.17 5.92
C SER A 169 10.03 -22.90 5.55
N PHE A 170 10.13 -23.95 4.74
CA PHE A 170 9.00 -24.80 4.37
C PHE A 170 9.41 -26.26 4.25
N LYS A 171 8.46 -27.16 4.57
CA LYS A 171 8.60 -28.60 4.37
C LYS A 171 8.27 -28.93 2.91
N PHE A 172 9.11 -29.73 2.27
CA PHE A 172 8.88 -30.21 0.91
C PHE A 172 9.31 -31.67 0.81
N ASP A 173 8.44 -32.52 0.30
CA ASP A 173 8.73 -33.95 0.15
C ASP A 173 9.67 -34.18 -1.05
N LEU A 174 10.95 -34.41 -0.74
CA LEU A 174 12.01 -34.76 -1.70
C LEU A 174 12.32 -36.26 -1.70
N LYS A 175 11.99 -36.96 -0.62
CA LYS A 175 12.25 -38.40 -0.49
C LYS A 175 11.30 -39.26 -1.33
N SER A 176 10.05 -38.84 -1.51
CA SER A 176 9.08 -39.62 -2.27
C SER A 176 9.38 -39.57 -3.76
N VAL A 177 9.47 -40.74 -4.39
CA VAL A 177 9.57 -40.86 -5.85
C VAL A 177 8.27 -40.34 -6.46
N ARG A 178 8.33 -39.18 -7.10
CA ARG A 178 7.19 -38.63 -7.84
C ARG A 178 7.20 -39.17 -9.26
N VAL A 179 6.25 -40.06 -9.56
CA VAL A 179 5.98 -40.49 -10.92
C VAL A 179 4.91 -39.58 -11.50
N VAL A 180 5.21 -38.94 -12.63
CA VAL A 180 4.19 -38.26 -13.42
C VAL A 180 3.44 -39.32 -14.21
N SER A 181 2.12 -39.39 -14.02
CA SER A 181 1.28 -40.27 -14.84
C SER A 181 1.46 -39.90 -16.31
N ARG A 182 1.81 -40.90 -17.12
CA ARG A 182 1.87 -40.77 -18.58
C ARG A 182 0.77 -41.64 -19.14
N ASP A 183 -0.04 -41.08 -20.03
CA ASP A 183 -0.98 -41.90 -20.78
C ASP A 183 -0.19 -42.85 -21.68
N THR A 184 -0.52 -44.14 -21.60
CA THR A 184 -0.02 -45.15 -22.53
C THR A 184 -0.83 -45.01 -23.81
N LEU A 185 -0.26 -44.39 -24.84
CA LEU A 185 -0.90 -44.28 -26.14
C LEU A 185 -0.90 -45.66 -26.83
N HIS A 186 -2.09 -46.19 -27.14
CA HIS A 186 -2.23 -47.35 -28.00
C HIS A 186 -2.16 -46.90 -29.47
N ALA A 187 -1.73 -47.79 -30.38
CA ALA A 187 -1.48 -47.44 -31.79
C ALA A 187 -2.72 -46.90 -32.53
N ASP A 188 -3.92 -47.12 -31.98
CA ASP A 188 -5.20 -46.72 -32.58
C ASP A 188 -5.78 -45.41 -31.98
N ASP A 189 -5.08 -44.75 -31.05
CA ASP A 189 -5.53 -43.50 -30.45
C ASP A 189 -5.07 -42.27 -31.28
N LEU A 190 -6.03 -41.51 -31.79
CA LEU A 190 -5.82 -40.27 -32.53
C LEU A 190 -5.09 -39.22 -31.68
N PHE A 191 -4.04 -38.65 -32.28
CA PHE A 191 -3.00 -37.83 -31.66
C PHE A 191 -3.49 -36.50 -31.02
N ALA A 192 -2.90 -36.23 -29.84
CA ALA A 192 -2.44 -34.95 -29.29
C ALA A 192 -3.28 -34.25 -28.20
N VAL A 193 -2.86 -34.44 -26.94
CA VAL A 193 -2.92 -33.40 -25.89
C VAL A 193 -1.50 -33.17 -25.37
N ALA A 194 -1.02 -31.93 -25.41
CA ALA A 194 0.31 -31.58 -24.92
C ALA A 194 0.33 -31.50 -23.38
N PRO A 195 1.36 -32.03 -22.69
CA PRO A 195 1.47 -31.93 -21.24
C PRO A 195 1.80 -30.49 -20.79
N PRO A 196 1.35 -30.05 -19.61
CA PRO A 196 1.69 -28.72 -19.09
C PRO A 196 3.19 -28.63 -18.79
N THR A 197 3.85 -27.63 -19.36
CA THR A 197 5.26 -27.32 -19.11
C THR A 197 5.42 -26.59 -17.78
N GLY A 198 5.92 -27.29 -16.76
CA GLY A 198 6.44 -26.67 -15.54
C GLY A 198 7.76 -25.95 -15.83
N GLY A 199 7.80 -24.63 -15.61
CA GLY A 199 9.01 -23.82 -15.78
C GLY A 199 9.76 -23.62 -14.46
N ALA A 200 11.06 -23.92 -14.44
CA ALA A 200 12.00 -23.48 -13.40
C ALA A 200 13.16 -22.67 -14.02
N ILE A 201 13.49 -21.53 -13.41
CA ILE A 201 14.42 -20.52 -13.93
C ILE A 201 15.57 -20.27 -12.94
N TYR A 202 16.80 -20.69 -13.27
CA TYR A 202 18.05 -19.95 -13.03
C TYR A 202 19.12 -20.30 -14.09
N GLY A 203 19.97 -19.31 -14.40
CA GLY A 203 21.24 -19.43 -15.14
C GLY A 203 21.50 -18.23 -16.05
N GLY A 204 22.29 -17.26 -15.58
CA GLY A 204 22.60 -16.02 -16.31
C GLY A 204 23.63 -16.18 -17.42
N GLU A 205 23.36 -15.54 -18.56
CA GLU A 205 24.31 -15.33 -19.67
C GLU A 205 24.09 -13.95 -20.30
N LYS A 206 25.18 -13.42 -20.87
CA LYS A 206 25.41 -12.04 -21.33
C LYS A 206 24.26 -11.44 -22.17
N GLU A 207 23.68 -10.34 -21.67
CA GLU A 207 22.73 -9.49 -22.40
C GLU A 207 23.39 -8.79 -23.59
N GLN A 208 22.76 -8.87 -24.77
CA GLN A 208 23.24 -8.19 -25.98
C GLN A 208 22.23 -7.12 -26.39
N GLN A 209 22.62 -5.85 -26.31
CA GLN A 209 21.79 -4.73 -26.74
C GLN A 209 21.62 -4.76 -28.26
N VAL A 210 20.38 -4.70 -28.73
CA VAL A 210 20.05 -4.80 -30.16
C VAL A 210 19.65 -3.45 -30.75
N ALA A 211 18.96 -2.60 -29.97
CA ALA A 211 18.65 -1.23 -30.39
C ALA A 211 18.40 -0.27 -29.22
N SER A 212 18.47 1.03 -29.51
CA SER A 212 18.06 2.13 -28.62
C SER A 212 17.28 3.14 -29.45
N LEU A 213 16.13 3.55 -28.93
CA LEU A 213 15.24 4.56 -29.50
C LEU A 213 15.16 5.73 -28.52
N ASP A 214 15.24 6.95 -29.03
CA ASP A 214 15.00 8.15 -28.25
C ASP A 214 13.49 8.43 -28.12
N ASP A 215 13.14 9.39 -27.26
CA ASP A 215 11.74 9.72 -26.96
C ASP A 215 10.97 10.17 -28.22
N ALA A 216 11.60 11.04 -29.01
CA ALA A 216 11.02 11.58 -30.23
C ALA A 216 10.73 10.50 -31.29
N THR A 217 11.54 9.43 -31.34
CA THR A 217 11.27 8.28 -32.23
C THR A 217 10.20 7.37 -31.63
N THR A 218 10.18 7.20 -30.31
CA THR A 218 9.19 6.38 -29.59
C THR A 218 7.76 6.93 -29.75
N GLU A 219 7.60 8.25 -29.75
CA GLU A 219 6.30 8.91 -29.94
C GLU A 219 5.74 8.78 -31.36
N LYS A 220 6.61 8.61 -32.38
CA LYS A 220 6.21 8.53 -33.79
C LYS A 220 5.70 7.14 -34.21
N ILE A 221 5.80 6.12 -33.36
CA ILE A 221 5.37 4.76 -33.69
C ILE A 221 3.87 4.59 -33.38
N ALA A 222 3.02 4.72 -34.42
CA ALA A 222 1.55 4.78 -34.30
C ALA A 222 0.90 3.44 -33.83
N VAL A 223 0.13 3.47 -32.73
CA VAL A 223 -0.60 2.34 -32.12
C VAL A 223 -1.79 1.88 -32.99
N ALA A 224 -1.90 0.57 -33.30
CA ALA A 224 -3.10 -0.03 -33.88
C ALA A 224 -4.16 -0.31 -32.80
N GLN A 225 -5.42 0.09 -33.01
CA GLN A 225 -6.55 -0.15 -32.09
C GLN A 225 -6.96 -1.65 -32.06
N PRO A 226 -7.35 -2.22 -30.91
CA PRO A 226 -7.82 -3.61 -30.81
C PRO A 226 -9.26 -3.80 -31.35
N PRO A 227 -9.60 -4.96 -31.94
CA PRO A 227 -10.93 -5.22 -32.48
C PRO A 227 -11.97 -5.50 -31.37
N LYS A 228 -13.22 -5.06 -31.62
CA LYS A 228 -14.39 -5.26 -30.74
C LYS A 228 -14.83 -6.74 -30.75
N PRO A 229 -15.26 -7.34 -29.61
CA PRO A 229 -15.70 -8.74 -29.58
C PRO A 229 -17.02 -8.94 -30.33
N ALA A 230 -17.08 -9.98 -31.15
CA ALA A 230 -18.31 -10.46 -31.79
C ALA A 230 -19.10 -11.35 -30.81
N GLU A 231 -20.40 -11.11 -30.71
CA GLU A 231 -21.36 -12.02 -30.08
C GLU A 231 -21.47 -13.31 -30.90
N VAL A 232 -21.39 -14.45 -30.22
CA VAL A 232 -21.84 -15.73 -30.75
C VAL A 232 -22.76 -16.38 -29.73
N SER A 233 -24.00 -16.54 -30.16
CA SER A 233 -25.09 -17.26 -29.55
C SER A 233 -24.89 -18.78 -29.65
N GLY A 234 -25.50 -19.53 -28.72
CA GLY A 234 -25.93 -20.90 -29.00
C GLY A 234 -25.37 -22.01 -28.12
N ALA A 235 -26.16 -22.33 -27.08
CA ALA A 235 -26.59 -23.67 -26.67
C ALA A 235 -25.55 -24.76 -26.30
N TYR A 236 -25.52 -25.12 -25.01
CA TYR A 236 -25.61 -26.47 -24.38
C TYR A 236 -25.46 -26.18 -22.87
N GLY A 237 -26.38 -26.48 -21.93
CA GLY A 237 -27.35 -27.57 -21.83
C GLY A 237 -26.84 -28.59 -20.80
N GLY A 238 -27.23 -28.45 -19.51
CA GLY A 238 -26.99 -29.45 -18.45
C GLY A 238 -26.54 -28.84 -17.12
N ALA A 239 -27.46 -28.43 -16.23
CA ALA A 239 -28.07 -29.28 -15.20
C ALA A 239 -27.10 -29.68 -14.07
N TYR A 240 -27.16 -28.98 -12.93
CA TYR A 240 -27.34 -29.53 -11.58
C TYR A 240 -27.69 -28.38 -10.63
N GLY A 241 -28.99 -28.15 -10.46
CA GLY A 241 -29.54 -27.29 -9.42
C GLY A 241 -29.94 -28.13 -8.21
N GLY A 242 -29.39 -27.80 -7.04
CA GLY A 242 -29.92 -28.19 -5.75
C GLY A 242 -31.07 -27.26 -5.34
N LYS A 243 -32.26 -27.86 -5.20
CA LYS A 243 -33.46 -27.42 -4.43
C LYS A 243 -33.09 -26.71 -3.12
N LYS A 244 -33.88 -25.85 -2.45
CA LYS A 244 -35.27 -25.34 -2.40
C LYS A 244 -35.17 -24.17 -1.38
N ALA A 245 -36.01 -23.14 -1.23
CA ALA A 245 -37.46 -22.97 -1.19
C ALA A 245 -37.72 -21.43 -1.26
N GLU A 246 -38.63 -20.89 -2.06
CA GLU A 246 -40.11 -20.82 -1.92
C GLU A 246 -40.59 -19.61 -1.09
N GLY A 247 -41.51 -18.82 -1.67
CA GLY A 247 -42.14 -17.62 -1.10
C GLY A 247 -41.96 -16.36 -1.98
N ASP A 248 -42.62 -16.14 -3.12
CA ASP A 248 -44.06 -16.10 -3.47
C ASP A 248 -44.62 -14.65 -3.59
N TYR A 249 -45.46 -14.48 -4.61
CA TYR A 249 -46.39 -13.41 -4.98
C TYR A 249 -45.98 -12.10 -5.69
N GLY A 250 -46.56 -11.96 -6.91
CA GLY A 250 -47.07 -10.72 -7.54
C GLY A 250 -46.23 -10.23 -8.73
N GLY A 251 -46.59 -10.41 -10.01
CA GLY A 251 -47.83 -9.97 -10.68
C GLY A 251 -47.87 -8.44 -10.73
N GLY A 252 -47.89 -7.70 -11.83
CA GLY A 252 -47.99 -7.94 -13.26
C GLY A 252 -48.21 -6.58 -13.95
N PHE A 253 -47.90 -6.49 -15.24
CA PHE A 253 -48.41 -5.56 -16.26
C PHE A 253 -48.41 -4.02 -16.01
N GLY A 254 -47.55 -3.34 -16.78
CA GLY A 254 -47.95 -2.65 -18.02
C GLY A 254 -48.62 -1.27 -17.93
N LYS A 255 -48.06 -0.31 -18.68
CA LYS A 255 -48.67 0.84 -19.39
C LYS A 255 -47.55 1.85 -19.71
N SER A 256 -47.56 2.70 -20.74
CA SER A 256 -48.29 2.87 -21.99
C SER A 256 -47.88 4.25 -22.53
N GLY A 257 -47.79 4.39 -23.86
CA GLY A 257 -47.91 5.67 -24.59
C GLY A 257 -46.61 6.48 -24.71
N GLY A 258 -46.29 7.11 -25.84
CA GLY A 258 -46.99 7.28 -27.11
C GLY A 258 -46.37 8.44 -27.90
N SER A 259 -46.52 8.41 -29.23
CA SER A 259 -46.39 9.54 -30.19
C SER A 259 -45.01 10.19 -30.39
N SER A 260 -44.61 10.71 -31.54
CA SER A 260 -45.20 10.87 -32.89
C SER A 260 -44.12 11.51 -33.82
N TYR A 261 -44.40 11.50 -35.12
CA TYR A 261 -43.75 12.19 -36.26
C TYR A 261 -42.48 11.52 -36.83
N GLY A 262 -42.37 11.19 -38.11
CA GLY A 262 -43.27 11.38 -39.26
C GLY A 262 -42.45 11.69 -40.54
N GLY A 263 -42.76 10.97 -41.63
CA GLY A 263 -42.39 11.26 -43.03
C GLY A 263 -40.95 10.89 -43.42
N GLY A 264 -40.64 10.24 -44.55
CA GLY A 264 -41.39 9.67 -45.69
C GLY A 264 -40.31 9.00 -46.59
N GLY A 265 -40.47 7.78 -47.09
CA GLY A 265 -41.23 7.43 -48.31
C GLY A 265 -40.39 7.72 -49.56
N GLY A 266 -39.58 6.78 -50.07
CA GLY A 266 -39.93 5.80 -51.13
C GLY A 266 -39.05 6.08 -52.38
N TYR A 267 -38.74 5.22 -53.36
CA TYR A 267 -39.00 3.83 -53.74
C TYR A 267 -37.90 3.42 -54.76
N GLY A 268 -37.63 2.11 -54.90
CA GLY A 268 -37.29 1.49 -56.19
C GLY A 268 -35.83 1.10 -56.48
N GLY A 269 -35.54 -0.22 -56.48
CA GLY A 269 -34.47 -0.81 -57.31
C GLY A 269 -34.94 -1.05 -58.76
N PRO A 270 -34.26 -1.86 -59.62
CA PRO A 270 -33.06 -2.68 -59.36
C PRO A 270 -31.98 -2.70 -60.51
N ALA A 271 -30.89 -3.44 -60.24
CA ALA A 271 -30.09 -4.31 -61.14
C ALA A 271 -29.21 -3.80 -62.33
N ALA A 272 -27.92 -4.21 -62.23
CA ALA A 272 -27.07 -4.89 -63.25
C ALA A 272 -26.27 -4.14 -64.35
N ALA A 273 -24.93 -4.28 -64.22
CA ALA A 273 -23.92 -4.76 -65.20
C ALA A 273 -23.38 -3.93 -66.41
N THR A 274 -22.09 -3.54 -66.26
CA THR A 274 -20.90 -3.73 -67.17
C THR A 274 -20.59 -2.89 -68.45
N LYS A 275 -19.29 -2.52 -68.53
CA LYS A 275 -18.32 -2.25 -69.67
C LYS A 275 -18.25 -0.83 -70.29
N LYS A 276 -17.10 -0.10 -70.16
CA LYS A 276 -15.88 0.06 -71.04
C LYS A 276 -16.17 0.85 -72.36
N ALA A 277 -15.38 1.77 -72.93
CA ALA A 277 -13.96 2.22 -72.88
C ALA A 277 -13.83 3.60 -73.61
N ALA A 278 -12.89 4.52 -73.27
CA ALA A 278 -11.58 4.82 -73.91
C ALA A 278 -11.51 5.88 -75.05
N ASP A 279 -10.48 6.74 -75.01
CA ASP A 279 -9.72 7.35 -76.15
C ASP A 279 -8.38 7.94 -75.60
N LYS A 280 -7.15 7.51 -76.01
CA LYS A 280 -6.30 7.80 -77.21
C LYS A 280 -5.58 9.19 -77.14
N LYS A 281 -4.30 9.42 -77.52
CA LYS A 281 -3.22 8.69 -78.26
C LYS A 281 -1.83 9.41 -78.09
N PRO A 282 -0.69 8.88 -78.65
CA PRO A 282 0.71 9.13 -78.24
C PRO A 282 1.69 9.67 -79.34
N GLY A 283 2.99 9.85 -78.98
CA GLY A 283 4.14 9.33 -79.77
C GLY A 283 5.39 10.23 -79.97
N ALA A 284 6.60 9.73 -79.61
CA ALA A 284 7.87 9.71 -80.42
C ALA A 284 9.15 9.33 -79.59
N TYR A 285 10.13 8.68 -80.25
CA TYR A 285 11.43 8.07 -79.81
C TYR A 285 12.54 8.57 -80.81
N PRO A 286 13.88 8.22 -80.79
CA PRO A 286 14.96 8.09 -79.78
C PRO A 286 16.33 8.78 -80.20
N PRO A 287 17.58 8.22 -80.13
CA PRO A 287 18.61 8.41 -79.06
C PRO A 287 20.09 8.78 -79.48
N ALA A 288 20.96 9.01 -78.48
CA ALA A 288 22.41 8.70 -78.30
C ALA A 288 23.57 9.29 -79.18
N ALA A 289 24.59 9.89 -78.51
CA ALA A 289 26.06 9.63 -78.66
C ALA A 289 26.92 10.51 -77.69
N ALA A 290 28.05 9.99 -77.18
CA ALA A 290 29.16 10.67 -76.45
C ALA A 290 30.43 10.73 -77.36
N PRO A 291 31.63 11.31 -77.04
CA PRO A 291 32.20 11.75 -75.75
C PRO A 291 33.13 13.04 -75.76
N THR A 292 33.76 13.33 -74.60
CA THR A 292 35.10 13.97 -74.35
C THR A 292 35.25 15.40 -73.75
N SER A 293 36.20 15.45 -72.78
CA SER A 293 36.98 16.57 -72.19
C SER A 293 36.45 17.33 -70.96
N ALA A 294 37.19 17.19 -69.85
CA ALA A 294 37.18 18.02 -68.63
C ALA A 294 38.38 19.01 -68.68
N PRO A 295 38.69 19.88 -67.68
CA PRO A 295 38.00 20.20 -66.43
C PRO A 295 37.94 21.72 -66.08
N TYR A 296 36.96 22.15 -65.29
CA TYR A 296 37.14 23.23 -64.29
C TYR A 296 36.12 23.04 -63.15
N ALA A 297 36.63 22.93 -61.92
CA ALA A 297 35.83 22.59 -60.74
C ALA A 297 35.08 23.80 -60.17
N PRO A 298 33.83 23.59 -59.68
CA PRO A 298 33.48 24.11 -58.36
C PRO A 298 32.64 23.14 -57.50
N LYS A 299 32.98 23.15 -56.20
CA LYS A 299 32.29 22.68 -54.98
C LYS A 299 31.37 21.43 -55.04
N PRO A 300 31.64 20.39 -54.22
CA PRO A 300 30.76 19.25 -54.08
C PRO A 300 29.39 19.64 -53.49
N PRO A 301 28.29 19.02 -53.96
CA PRO A 301 26.95 19.19 -53.42
C PRO A 301 26.89 18.74 -51.95
N PRO A 302 25.94 19.30 -51.17
CA PRO A 302 25.75 18.93 -49.78
C PRO A 302 25.60 17.41 -49.64
N ALA A 303 26.27 16.87 -48.61
CA ALA A 303 26.24 15.45 -48.28
C ALA A 303 24.77 14.96 -48.17
N PRO A 304 24.47 13.73 -48.62
CA PRO A 304 23.15 13.16 -48.46
C PRO A 304 22.74 13.19 -46.98
N SER A 305 21.54 13.69 -46.73
CA SER A 305 20.92 13.69 -45.40
C SER A 305 21.02 12.29 -44.78
N PRO A 306 21.31 12.17 -43.47
CA PRO A 306 21.24 10.88 -42.80
C PRO A 306 19.82 10.29 -42.98
N PRO A 307 19.68 8.96 -43.14
CA PRO A 307 18.37 8.35 -43.38
C PRO A 307 17.41 8.66 -42.22
N PRO A 308 16.07 8.67 -42.45
CA PRO A 308 15.11 8.90 -41.39
C PRO A 308 15.28 7.86 -40.28
N ALA A 309 15.17 8.29 -39.02
CA ALA A 309 15.31 7.43 -37.83
C ALA A 309 14.38 6.20 -37.83
N ASP A 310 13.32 6.24 -38.64
CA ASP A 310 12.31 5.20 -38.82
C ASP A 310 12.85 3.94 -39.54
N ALA A 311 13.91 4.08 -40.37
CA ALA A 311 14.50 2.96 -41.12
C ALA A 311 15.29 1.98 -40.22
N ASN A 312 15.75 2.44 -39.05
CA ASN A 312 16.58 1.64 -38.14
C ASN A 312 15.72 0.71 -37.25
N PHE A 313 14.48 1.10 -36.95
CA PHE A 313 13.56 0.27 -36.15
C PHE A 313 12.97 -0.89 -36.95
N GLU A 314 12.56 -0.67 -38.20
CA GLU A 314 12.03 -1.74 -39.07
C GLU A 314 13.07 -2.84 -39.35
N TYR A 315 14.31 -2.46 -39.63
CA TYR A 315 15.41 -3.42 -39.80
C TYR A 315 15.69 -4.22 -38.51
N THR A 316 15.68 -3.53 -37.36
CA THR A 316 15.83 -4.18 -36.05
C THR A 316 14.67 -5.13 -35.75
N ALA A 317 13.43 -4.70 -36.02
CA ALA A 317 12.23 -5.51 -35.82
C ALA A 317 12.26 -6.78 -36.68
N GLN A 318 12.63 -6.67 -37.96
CA GLN A 318 12.78 -7.84 -38.84
C GLN A 318 13.87 -8.81 -38.35
N LYS A 319 14.99 -8.29 -37.84
CA LYS A 319 16.06 -9.11 -37.26
C LYS A 319 15.61 -9.82 -35.98
N LEU A 320 14.84 -9.15 -35.13
CA LEU A 320 14.28 -9.70 -33.90
C LEU A 320 13.19 -10.76 -34.18
N VAL A 321 12.38 -10.57 -35.23
CA VAL A 321 11.40 -11.56 -35.70
C VAL A 321 12.11 -12.82 -36.23
N ALA A 322 13.22 -12.65 -36.94
CA ALA A 322 14.06 -13.76 -37.39
C ALA A 322 14.88 -14.41 -36.26
N GLY A 323 15.07 -13.71 -35.14
CA GLY A 323 15.78 -14.15 -33.95
C GLY A 323 14.97 -15.13 -33.10
N LYS A 324 15.65 -16.09 -32.46
CA LYS A 324 15.01 -17.09 -31.57
C LYS A 324 15.00 -16.68 -30.09
N LYS A 325 15.62 -15.55 -29.72
CA LYS A 325 15.80 -15.09 -28.34
C LYS A 325 14.61 -14.27 -27.85
N SER A 326 14.42 -14.19 -26.53
CA SER A 326 13.43 -13.31 -25.94
C SER A 326 13.93 -11.87 -25.95
N VAL A 327 13.02 -10.91 -25.89
CA VAL A 327 13.29 -9.49 -26.07
C VAL A 327 12.80 -8.75 -24.83
N VAL A 328 13.68 -8.01 -24.17
CA VAL A 328 13.30 -7.08 -23.11
C VAL A 328 13.35 -5.66 -23.68
N VAL A 329 12.23 -4.97 -23.54
CA VAL A 329 12.06 -3.59 -23.94
C VAL A 329 12.10 -2.74 -22.67
N GLU A 330 13.21 -2.07 -22.44
CA GLU A 330 13.40 -1.20 -21.29
C GLU A 330 13.04 0.22 -21.66
N GLY A 331 12.04 0.81 -21.01
CA GLY A 331 11.71 2.22 -21.17
C GLY A 331 12.41 3.06 -20.11
N TYR A 332 12.80 4.27 -20.49
CA TYR A 332 13.46 5.26 -19.66
C TYR A 332 12.63 6.54 -19.67
N ALA A 333 12.48 7.14 -18.49
CA ALA A 333 11.79 8.40 -18.33
C ALA A 333 12.74 9.58 -18.54
N THR A 334 12.19 10.72 -18.94
CA THR A 334 12.86 12.01 -18.92
C THR A 334 12.75 12.66 -17.53
N GLU A 335 13.60 13.65 -17.24
CA GLU A 335 13.50 14.41 -15.99
C GLU A 335 12.17 15.17 -15.85
N GLY A 336 11.54 15.50 -16.98
CA GLY A 336 10.27 16.23 -17.07
C GLY A 336 9.02 15.36 -16.94
N ASP A 337 9.13 14.04 -16.85
CA ASP A 337 7.97 13.17 -16.65
C ASP A 337 7.43 13.30 -15.22
N ALA A 338 6.13 13.58 -15.10
CA ALA A 338 5.45 13.71 -13.81
C ALA A 338 5.48 12.40 -12.99
N ASP A 339 5.32 11.26 -13.67
CA ASP A 339 5.53 9.92 -13.09
C ASP A 339 6.53 9.16 -13.96
N LYS A 340 7.78 9.11 -13.51
CA LYS A 340 8.88 8.46 -14.21
C LYS A 340 8.68 6.95 -14.34
N ALA A 341 8.05 6.30 -13.36
CA ALA A 341 7.81 4.86 -13.42
C ALA A 341 6.73 4.56 -14.47
N ALA A 342 5.61 5.29 -14.42
CA ALA A 342 4.53 5.14 -15.38
C ALA A 342 4.95 5.53 -16.80
N ALA A 343 5.62 6.67 -16.97
CA ALA A 343 6.01 7.19 -18.29
C ALA A 343 7.11 6.33 -18.94
N SER A 344 8.04 5.78 -18.17
CA SER A 344 9.03 4.82 -18.69
C SER A 344 8.38 3.49 -19.10
N LEU A 345 7.45 2.98 -18.29
CA LEU A 345 6.72 1.76 -18.60
C LEU A 345 5.79 1.93 -19.81
N GLU A 346 5.15 3.08 -19.96
CA GLU A 346 4.30 3.41 -21.11
C GLU A 346 5.12 3.40 -22.41
N ARG A 347 6.30 4.03 -22.41
CA ARG A 347 7.24 4.01 -23.55
C ARG A 347 7.66 2.59 -23.92
N ALA A 348 8.01 1.77 -22.92
CA ALA A 348 8.34 0.36 -23.13
C ALA A 348 7.17 -0.43 -23.74
N ASN A 349 5.96 -0.21 -23.24
CA ASN A 349 4.76 -0.89 -23.73
C ASN A 349 4.38 -0.47 -25.16
N LYS A 350 4.58 0.80 -25.54
CA LYS A 350 4.40 1.28 -26.92
C LYS A 350 5.30 0.51 -27.88
N VAL A 351 6.59 0.41 -27.60
CA VAL A 351 7.55 -0.31 -28.44
C VAL A 351 7.27 -1.82 -28.44
N ARG A 352 6.88 -2.40 -27.30
CA ARG A 352 6.44 -3.80 -27.23
C ARG A 352 5.25 -4.08 -28.13
N ALA A 353 4.20 -3.26 -28.10
CA ALA A 353 3.02 -3.44 -28.94
C ALA A 353 3.37 -3.42 -30.45
N GLN A 354 4.36 -2.60 -30.82
CA GLN A 354 4.82 -2.43 -32.19
C GLN A 354 5.69 -3.59 -32.69
N LEU A 355 6.52 -4.15 -31.82
CA LEU A 355 7.29 -5.36 -32.08
C LEU A 355 6.37 -6.59 -32.18
N VAL A 356 5.32 -6.65 -31.35
CA VAL A 356 4.26 -7.67 -31.46
C VAL A 356 3.50 -7.57 -32.78
N ALA A 357 3.09 -6.36 -33.18
CA ALA A 357 2.38 -6.14 -34.44
C ALA A 357 3.19 -6.55 -35.69
N ARG A 358 4.53 -6.58 -35.58
CA ARG A 358 5.47 -6.98 -36.65
C ARG A 358 5.85 -8.45 -36.62
N GLY A 359 5.26 -9.25 -35.72
CA GLY A 359 5.38 -10.71 -35.73
C GLY A 359 6.23 -11.33 -34.62
N ILE A 360 6.72 -10.55 -33.65
CA ILE A 360 7.34 -11.11 -32.44
C ILE A 360 6.24 -11.64 -31.52
N ALA A 361 6.33 -12.90 -31.13
CA ALA A 361 5.32 -13.53 -30.29
C ALA A 361 5.23 -12.80 -28.91
N PRO A 362 4.02 -12.47 -28.40
CA PRO A 362 3.85 -11.69 -27.16
C PRO A 362 4.50 -12.27 -25.90
N ASP A 363 4.71 -13.59 -25.87
CA ASP A 363 5.37 -14.36 -24.82
C ASP A 363 6.90 -14.26 -24.89
N LYS A 364 7.45 -13.86 -26.03
CA LYS A 364 8.89 -13.63 -26.23
C LYS A 364 9.31 -12.19 -25.99
N ILE A 365 8.40 -11.30 -25.58
CA ILE A 365 8.71 -9.88 -25.41
C ILE A 365 8.14 -9.29 -24.11
N VAL A 366 9.03 -8.78 -23.27
CA VAL A 366 8.71 -8.20 -21.95
C VAL A 366 9.03 -6.71 -21.95
N ALA A 367 8.09 -5.88 -21.51
CA ALA A 367 8.31 -4.44 -21.34
C ALA A 367 8.61 -4.13 -19.87
N VAL A 368 9.66 -3.37 -19.61
CA VAL A 368 10.11 -2.99 -18.26
C VAL A 368 10.32 -1.48 -18.22
N GLY A 369 9.65 -0.78 -17.31
CA GLY A 369 9.96 0.63 -17.03
C GLY A 369 11.14 0.73 -16.07
N LYS A 370 12.22 1.42 -16.46
CA LYS A 370 13.41 1.65 -15.63
C LYS A 370 13.39 2.98 -14.90
N GLY A 371 12.33 3.77 -15.05
CA GLY A 371 12.25 5.11 -14.47
C GLY A 371 13.31 6.05 -15.06
N LEU A 372 13.67 7.07 -14.28
CA LEU A 372 14.74 8.00 -14.65
C LEU A 372 16.09 7.38 -14.26
N VAL A 373 17.00 7.24 -15.23
CA VAL A 373 18.35 6.70 -15.00
C VAL A 373 19.38 7.79 -15.30
N PRO A 374 20.29 8.12 -14.36
CA PRO A 374 21.32 9.15 -14.58
C PRO A 374 22.15 8.86 -15.83
N GLY A 375 22.22 9.83 -16.75
CA GLY A 375 22.95 9.70 -18.02
C GLY A 375 22.18 9.02 -19.17
N LYS A 376 20.89 8.71 -18.99
CA LYS A 376 20.00 8.24 -20.07
C LYS A 376 18.86 9.23 -20.28
N SER A 377 18.69 9.70 -21.52
CA SER A 377 17.51 10.46 -21.93
C SER A 377 16.29 9.54 -22.05
N GLY A 378 15.08 10.12 -21.98
CA GLY A 378 13.85 9.36 -22.20
C GLY A 378 13.84 8.65 -23.55
N GLY A 379 13.26 7.46 -23.57
CA GLY A 379 13.28 6.58 -24.73
C GLY A 379 13.23 5.11 -24.35
N VAL A 380 13.60 4.23 -25.27
CA VAL A 380 13.48 2.78 -25.11
C VAL A 380 14.75 2.06 -25.56
N ARG A 381 15.19 1.07 -24.78
CA ARG A 381 16.30 0.17 -25.13
C ARG A 381 15.75 -1.23 -25.34
N ILE A 382 16.18 -1.88 -26.41
CA ILE A 382 15.76 -3.24 -26.75
C ILE A 382 16.95 -4.17 -26.57
N ILE A 383 16.77 -5.19 -25.75
CA ILE A 383 17.79 -6.16 -25.37
C ILE A 383 17.29 -7.55 -25.73
N GLU A 384 18.11 -8.35 -26.40
CA GLU A 384 17.83 -9.79 -26.54
C GLU A 384 18.33 -10.50 -25.28
N VAL A 385 17.43 -11.16 -24.57
CA VAL A 385 17.72 -11.99 -23.40
C VAL A 385 17.38 -13.44 -23.71
N THR A 386 18.22 -14.35 -23.26
CA THR A 386 17.86 -15.76 -23.19
C THR A 386 16.87 -15.91 -22.03
N PRO A 387 15.69 -16.55 -22.19
CA PRO A 387 14.63 -16.47 -21.20
C PRO A 387 14.98 -17.19 -19.89
N LYS A 388 15.63 -16.46 -18.97
CA LYS A 388 15.75 -16.75 -17.53
C LYS A 388 16.21 -15.48 -16.80
N ASP A 389 15.29 -14.77 -16.12
CA ASP A 389 15.50 -14.07 -14.84
C ASP A 389 14.43 -12.99 -14.57
N THR A 390 13.44 -13.31 -13.72
CA THR A 390 12.75 -12.33 -12.85
C THR A 390 12.73 -12.89 -11.44
N ALA A 391 13.91 -12.94 -10.81
CA ALA A 391 14.13 -12.84 -9.36
C ALA A 391 15.63 -13.01 -9.09
N LYS A 392 16.33 -11.95 -8.69
CA LYS A 392 17.53 -12.04 -7.85
C LYS A 392 17.76 -10.68 -7.21
N ALA A 393 17.66 -10.53 -5.89
CA ALA A 393 18.42 -11.22 -4.84
C ALA A 393 19.92 -10.91 -4.92
N ALA A 394 20.41 -10.52 -3.75
CA ALA A 394 21.71 -9.93 -3.48
C ALA A 394 22.89 -10.72 -4.04
N THR A 395 23.97 -9.97 -4.27
CA THR A 395 25.31 -10.45 -4.57
C THR A 395 25.77 -11.53 -3.58
N PRO A 396 26.42 -12.61 -4.05
CA PRO A 396 27.07 -13.56 -3.16
C PRO A 396 28.42 -12.99 -2.73
N ASP A 397 28.44 -12.33 -1.57
CA ASP A 397 29.68 -12.15 -0.80
C ASP A 397 29.96 -13.45 -0.05
N THR A 398 31.19 -13.97 -0.20
CA THR A 398 31.85 -15.01 0.60
C THR A 398 30.96 -16.14 1.16
N ALA A 399 31.11 -17.32 0.56
CA ALA A 399 30.56 -18.57 1.08
C ALA A 399 30.90 -18.78 2.58
N GLY A 400 29.91 -18.67 3.46
CA GLY A 400 29.99 -19.26 4.79
C GLY A 400 29.28 -18.54 5.93
N ASP A 401 28.88 -17.28 5.80
CA ASP A 401 28.24 -16.59 6.93
C ASP A 401 26.70 -16.60 6.87
N PRO A 402 26.05 -16.97 7.99
CA PRO A 402 24.60 -17.04 8.10
C PRO A 402 23.98 -15.63 7.95
N ILE A 403 23.02 -15.51 7.03
CA ILE A 403 22.39 -14.24 6.68
C ILE A 403 21.21 -13.98 7.64
N GLY A 404 21.21 -12.81 8.30
CA GLY A 404 20.15 -12.36 9.20
C GLY A 404 20.37 -10.92 9.70
N THR A 405 19.32 -10.24 10.19
CA THR A 405 19.44 -8.87 10.76
C THR A 405 20.03 -8.88 12.17
N SER A 406 20.07 -10.05 12.80
CA SER A 406 20.73 -10.35 14.06
C SER A 406 21.61 -11.57 13.85
N HIS A 407 22.90 -11.47 14.11
CA HIS A 407 23.82 -12.60 14.10
C HIS A 407 24.79 -12.47 15.27
N PHE A 408 24.86 -13.51 16.10
CA PHE A 408 25.73 -13.55 17.27
C PHE A 408 26.39 -14.92 17.37
N GLU A 409 27.66 -14.95 17.75
CA GLU A 409 28.42 -16.19 17.92
C GLU A 409 29.14 -16.21 19.26
N SER A 410 29.31 -17.41 19.80
CA SER A 410 30.13 -17.64 20.98
C SER A 410 31.58 -17.25 20.68
N GLY A 411 32.19 -16.46 21.58
CA GLY A 411 33.60 -16.09 21.47
C GLY A 411 34.56 -17.26 21.65
N THR A 412 34.09 -18.36 22.27
CA THR A 412 34.84 -19.61 22.45
C THR A 412 33.99 -20.79 21.98
N GLN A 413 34.65 -21.89 21.63
CA GLN A 413 33.98 -23.18 21.43
C GLN A 413 33.36 -23.67 22.75
N MET A 414 32.27 -24.42 22.65
CA MET A 414 31.58 -24.96 23.81
C MET A 414 31.03 -26.36 23.55
N SER A 415 30.88 -27.14 24.63
CA SER A 415 30.21 -28.42 24.59
C SER A 415 28.81 -28.32 25.21
N VAL A 416 27.82 -28.89 24.54
CA VAL A 416 26.41 -28.91 24.97
C VAL A 416 25.89 -30.33 24.81
N LYS A 417 25.62 -31.02 25.91
CA LYS A 417 25.10 -32.38 25.83
C LYS A 417 23.72 -32.40 25.18
N LYS A 418 23.38 -33.55 24.57
CA LYS A 418 22.04 -33.76 24.03
C LYS A 418 20.97 -33.49 25.10
N ALA A 419 19.87 -32.87 24.69
CA ALA A 419 18.77 -32.46 25.57
C ALA A 419 19.17 -31.49 26.70
N GLN A 420 20.27 -30.74 26.53
CA GLN A 420 20.63 -29.61 27.39
C GLN A 420 20.55 -28.30 26.64
N SER A 421 20.52 -27.20 27.39
CA SER A 421 20.51 -25.84 26.85
C SER A 421 21.85 -25.15 27.11
N ALA A 422 22.24 -24.28 26.19
CA ALA A 422 23.38 -23.40 26.33
C ALA A 422 22.94 -21.95 26.31
N MET A 423 23.67 -21.09 27.03
CA MET A 423 23.50 -19.64 26.97
C MET A 423 24.69 -19.02 26.25
N ILE A 424 24.40 -18.31 25.16
CA ILE A 424 25.41 -17.58 24.39
C ILE A 424 25.29 -16.10 24.76
N SER A 425 26.40 -15.47 25.13
CA SER A 425 26.43 -14.02 25.35
C SER A 425 26.24 -13.29 24.02
N ILE A 426 25.14 -12.56 23.88
CA ILE A 426 24.81 -11.70 22.73
C ILE A 426 25.45 -10.33 22.89
N VAL A 427 25.33 -9.77 24.10
CA VAL A 427 25.81 -8.45 24.45
C VAL A 427 26.27 -8.46 25.90
N LYS A 428 27.43 -7.87 26.16
CA LYS A 428 27.92 -7.60 27.51
C LYS A 428 28.74 -6.33 27.48
N GLY A 429 28.23 -5.28 28.10
CA GLY A 429 28.96 -4.01 28.14
C GLY A 429 28.12 -2.85 28.65
N ASN A 430 28.77 -1.71 28.79
CA ASN A 430 28.10 -0.47 29.14
C ASN A 430 27.49 0.16 27.89
N THR A 431 26.28 0.67 28.03
CA THR A 431 25.59 1.49 27.03
C THR A 431 25.00 2.72 27.68
N LYS A 432 24.60 3.70 26.86
CA LYS A 432 23.86 4.85 27.35
C LYS A 432 22.47 4.41 27.77
N GLY A 433 22.04 4.84 28.95
CA GLY A 433 20.67 4.62 29.36
C GLY A 433 20.26 5.40 30.60
N GLU A 434 18.97 5.67 30.69
CA GLU A 434 18.38 6.39 31.80
C GLU A 434 17.00 5.82 32.14
N VAL A 435 16.62 5.92 33.41
CA VAL A 435 15.24 5.65 33.82
C VAL A 435 14.41 6.90 33.54
N VAL A 436 13.34 6.73 32.79
CA VAL A 436 12.46 7.80 32.36
C VAL A 436 11.00 7.39 32.54
N TYR A 437 10.10 8.34 32.39
CA TYR A 437 8.69 8.03 32.20
C TYR A 437 8.38 7.91 30.71
N PHE A 438 7.60 6.91 30.35
CA PHE A 438 7.14 6.64 29.00
C PHE A 438 5.62 6.54 28.99
N TYR A 439 4.97 7.51 28.33
CA TYR A 439 3.53 7.55 28.16
C TYR A 439 3.19 7.02 26.76
N ASP A 440 2.44 5.93 26.71
CA ASP A 440 2.03 5.28 25.47
C ASP A 440 0.51 5.07 25.52
N PRO A 441 -0.28 6.02 24.98
CA PRO A 441 -1.72 5.89 24.92
C PRO A 441 -2.21 5.09 23.70
N GLU A 442 -1.32 4.73 22.77
CA GLU A 442 -1.70 4.22 21.45
C GLU A 442 -1.51 2.71 21.30
N SER A 443 -0.48 2.13 21.93
CA SER A 443 -0.17 0.70 21.77
C SER A 443 -1.03 -0.19 22.65
N ALA A 444 -1.21 -1.45 22.24
CA ALA A 444 -1.96 -2.45 23.01
C ALA A 444 -1.33 -2.79 24.37
N ARG A 445 -0.02 -2.54 24.56
CA ARG A 445 0.70 -2.72 25.82
C ARG A 445 0.79 -1.41 26.63
N GLY A 446 0.29 -0.31 26.07
CA GLY A 446 0.31 1.01 26.64
C GLY A 446 -0.77 1.22 27.72
N ASN A 447 -0.88 2.47 28.18
CA ASN A 447 -1.91 2.89 29.12
C ASN A 447 -2.27 4.37 28.86
N ALA A 448 -3.56 4.63 28.67
CA ALA A 448 -4.06 5.96 28.34
C ALA A 448 -4.07 6.94 29.53
N THR A 449 -3.92 6.47 30.78
CA THR A 449 -4.09 7.30 31.98
C THR A 449 -2.80 7.50 32.77
N PHE A 450 -1.92 6.50 32.80
CA PHE A 450 -0.71 6.52 33.63
C PHE A 450 0.51 6.16 32.79
N PRO A 451 1.61 6.93 32.86
CA PRO A 451 2.85 6.55 32.21
C PRO A 451 3.51 5.38 32.93
N PHE A 452 4.37 4.68 32.19
CA PHE A 452 5.26 3.66 32.74
C PHE A 452 6.58 4.29 33.15
N ARG A 453 7.20 3.77 34.21
CA ARG A 453 8.65 3.83 34.34
C ARG A 453 9.25 2.91 33.29
N ALA A 454 10.19 3.44 32.53
CA ALA A 454 10.86 2.75 31.44
C ALA A 454 12.37 2.98 31.48
N ILE A 455 13.12 2.04 30.93
CA ILE A 455 14.55 2.24 30.66
C ILE A 455 14.60 2.73 29.23
N ARG A 456 15.15 3.92 29.02
CA ARG A 456 15.63 4.32 27.71
C ARG A 456 17.06 3.80 27.58
N LEU A 457 17.35 2.99 26.58
CA LEU A 457 18.70 2.47 26.34
C LEU A 457 19.05 2.50 24.85
N GLU A 458 20.34 2.66 24.55
CA GLU A 458 20.91 2.52 23.21
C GLU A 458 21.38 1.08 23.01
N ASN A 459 21.07 0.45 21.87
CA ASN A 459 21.66 -0.85 21.51
C ASN A 459 23.15 -0.66 21.19
N PRO A 460 24.08 -1.22 21.99
CA PRO A 460 25.51 -1.02 21.79
C PRO A 460 26.11 -1.89 20.67
N THR A 461 25.33 -2.82 20.10
CA THR A 461 25.79 -3.80 19.11
C THR A 461 25.53 -3.33 17.67
N ASP A 462 26.20 -3.99 16.72
CA ASP A 462 26.00 -3.79 15.28
C ASP A 462 24.93 -4.71 14.68
N SER A 463 24.27 -5.51 15.54
CA SER A 463 23.16 -6.40 15.18
C SER A 463 21.87 -5.95 15.86
N THR A 464 20.73 -6.35 15.31
CA THR A 464 19.45 -6.11 15.97
C THR A 464 19.39 -6.95 17.26
N LEU A 465 18.93 -6.36 18.36
CA LEU A 465 18.58 -7.12 19.56
C LEU A 465 17.13 -7.55 19.44
N GLU A 466 16.90 -8.86 19.45
CA GLU A 466 15.56 -9.41 19.27
C GLU A 466 14.64 -9.12 20.46
N SER A 467 13.33 -9.11 20.22
CA SER A 467 12.33 -8.95 21.28
C SER A 467 12.47 -10.05 22.34
N GLY A 468 12.59 -9.65 23.61
CA GLY A 468 12.73 -10.58 24.73
C GLY A 468 12.44 -9.92 26.08
N PRO A 469 12.36 -10.71 27.16
CA PRO A 469 12.23 -10.19 28.51
C PRO A 469 13.49 -9.42 28.91
N VAL A 470 13.29 -8.33 29.66
CA VAL A 470 14.33 -7.46 30.18
C VAL A 470 14.13 -7.32 31.68
N THR A 471 15.05 -7.88 32.46
CA THR A 471 15.08 -7.71 33.91
C THR A 471 15.90 -6.47 34.27
N VAL A 472 15.35 -5.59 35.11
CA VAL A 472 15.99 -4.32 35.47
C VAL A 472 16.40 -4.32 36.94
N PHE A 473 17.66 -3.97 37.19
CA PHE A 473 18.24 -3.80 38.51
C PHE A 473 18.71 -2.36 38.73
N GLY A 474 18.43 -1.80 39.90
CA GLY A 474 18.94 -0.50 40.36
C GLY A 474 19.40 -0.60 41.81
N GLU A 475 20.53 0.04 42.14
CA GLU A 475 21.13 -0.02 43.49
C GLU A 475 21.33 -1.46 44.01
N GLY A 476 21.66 -2.38 43.11
CA GLY A 476 21.83 -3.81 43.42
C GLY A 476 20.54 -4.59 43.69
N LYS A 477 19.36 -3.98 43.50
CA LYS A 477 18.04 -4.59 43.76
C LYS A 477 17.23 -4.71 42.48
N PHE A 478 16.37 -5.73 42.43
CA PHE A 478 15.37 -5.86 41.37
C PHE A 478 14.35 -4.71 41.46
N ILE A 479 14.14 -3.99 40.37
CA ILE A 479 13.19 -2.87 40.32
C ILE A 479 12.03 -3.08 39.34
N GLY A 480 12.13 -4.08 38.47
CA GLY A 480 11.03 -4.55 37.63
C GLY A 480 11.47 -5.33 36.40
N GLU A 481 10.49 -5.68 35.58
CA GLU A 481 10.68 -6.48 34.37
C GLU A 481 9.81 -5.92 33.25
N GLY A 482 10.35 -5.90 32.04
CA GLY A 482 9.67 -5.45 30.83
C GLY A 482 9.90 -6.41 29.67
N ILE A 483 9.22 -6.15 28.56
CA ILE A 483 9.46 -6.85 27.29
C ILE A 483 9.95 -5.81 26.28
N SER A 484 11.10 -6.07 25.65
CA SER A 484 11.60 -5.22 24.56
C SER A 484 10.89 -5.53 23.24
N GLU A 485 10.69 -4.51 22.43
CA GLU A 485 10.52 -4.67 20.98
C GLU A 485 11.90 -4.90 20.35
N PRO A 486 12.00 -5.40 19.10
CA PRO A 486 13.29 -5.51 18.42
C PRO A 486 14.00 -4.15 18.36
N ILE A 487 15.27 -4.10 18.77
CA ILE A 487 16.06 -2.87 18.87
C ILE A 487 17.13 -2.89 17.77
N PRO A 488 17.00 -2.08 16.70
CA PRO A 488 18.01 -2.03 15.64
C PRO A 488 19.41 -1.66 16.14
N PRO A 489 20.47 -1.95 15.37
CA PRO A 489 21.84 -1.56 15.70
C PRO A 489 21.91 -0.07 16.02
N ARG A 490 22.60 0.29 17.11
CA ARG A 490 22.83 1.69 17.54
C ARG A 490 21.57 2.53 17.77
N ALA A 491 20.38 1.94 17.75
CA ALA A 491 19.12 2.65 17.97
C ALA A 491 18.79 2.74 19.47
N SER A 492 18.05 3.78 19.85
CA SER A 492 17.45 3.89 21.19
C SER A 492 16.11 3.17 21.25
N ALA A 493 15.81 2.55 22.40
CA ALA A 493 14.52 1.95 22.70
C ALA A 493 14.07 2.28 24.12
N PHE A 494 12.76 2.21 24.33
CA PHE A 494 12.12 2.31 25.63
C PHE A 494 11.63 0.92 26.05
N VAL A 495 11.99 0.50 27.27
CA VAL A 495 11.52 -0.74 27.86
C VAL A 495 10.71 -0.42 29.13
N PRO A 496 9.38 -0.35 29.04
CA PRO A 496 8.51 -0.20 30.20
C PRO A 496 8.65 -1.37 31.16
N PHE A 497 8.83 -1.10 32.45
CA PHE A 497 9.01 -2.14 33.48
C PHE A 497 8.10 -1.98 34.72
N ALA A 498 7.44 -0.83 34.88
CA ALA A 498 6.48 -0.60 35.94
C ALA A 498 5.47 0.50 35.56
N LEU A 499 4.20 0.32 35.87
CA LEU A 499 3.18 1.39 35.73
C LEU A 499 3.23 2.30 36.96
N ASP A 500 3.32 3.62 36.78
CA ASP A 500 3.39 4.57 37.90
C ASP A 500 2.16 5.47 37.98
N ARG A 501 1.37 5.29 39.04
CA ARG A 501 0.10 6.02 39.25
C ARG A 501 0.29 7.39 39.90
N GLN A 502 1.53 7.80 40.18
CA GLN A 502 1.82 9.13 40.73
C GLN A 502 1.84 10.21 39.64
N ILE A 503 1.95 9.84 38.37
CA ILE A 503 1.72 10.74 37.25
C ILE A 503 0.41 10.36 36.59
N VAL A 504 -0.54 11.28 36.53
CA VAL A 504 -1.86 11.08 35.91
C VAL A 504 -1.96 11.95 34.68
N VAL A 505 -2.48 11.39 33.59
CA VAL A 505 -2.69 12.09 32.33
C VAL A 505 -4.19 12.20 32.06
N GLU A 506 -4.66 13.43 31.88
CA GLU A 506 -5.98 13.72 31.34
C GLU A 506 -5.84 14.07 29.86
N THR A 507 -6.70 13.49 29.02
CA THR A 507 -6.67 13.69 27.57
C THR A 507 -7.88 14.49 27.13
N GLY A 508 -7.67 15.37 26.16
CA GLY A 508 -8.75 16.07 25.47
C GLY A 508 -8.38 16.24 24.01
N ASP A 509 -9.37 16.05 23.13
CA ASP A 509 -9.16 16.21 21.70
C ASP A 509 -9.95 17.42 21.19
N GLY A 510 -9.42 18.03 20.14
CA GLY A 510 -10.06 19.12 19.43
C GLY A 510 -9.71 19.06 17.96
N GLU A 511 -10.63 19.51 17.12
CA GLU A 511 -10.41 19.64 15.69
C GLU A 511 -10.83 21.04 15.26
N LYS A 512 -10.05 21.62 14.36
CA LYS A 512 -10.37 22.90 13.74
C LYS A 512 -10.02 22.86 12.26
N ASP A 513 -10.90 23.41 11.46
CA ASP A 513 -10.63 23.71 10.06
C ASP A 513 -10.35 25.20 9.94
N GLU A 514 -9.17 25.55 9.47
CA GLU A 514 -8.78 26.93 9.20
C GLU A 514 -8.56 27.10 7.70
N ILE A 515 -9.16 28.12 7.09
CA ILE A 515 -9.01 28.33 5.66
C ILE A 515 -7.70 29.02 5.39
N LEU A 516 -6.86 28.42 4.55
CA LEU A 516 -5.60 29.03 4.14
C LEU A 516 -5.82 30.01 3.00
N ARG A 517 -6.60 29.61 1.98
CA ARG A 517 -6.91 30.47 0.82
C ARG A 517 -8.09 29.97 -0.01
N ILE A 518 -8.67 30.88 -0.77
CA ILE A 518 -9.66 30.58 -1.82
C ILE A 518 -8.90 30.32 -3.11
N LEU A 519 -9.09 29.15 -3.72
CA LEU A 519 -8.39 28.74 -4.95
C LEU A 519 -9.10 29.24 -6.20
N ALA A 520 -10.43 29.09 -6.25
CA ALA A 520 -11.22 29.50 -7.38
C ALA A 520 -12.65 29.85 -6.95
N VAL A 521 -13.22 30.81 -7.64
CA VAL A 521 -14.65 31.15 -7.56
C VAL A 521 -15.16 31.31 -8.98
N GLN A 522 -16.06 30.42 -9.41
CA GLN A 522 -16.63 30.45 -10.77
C GLN A 522 -18.06 29.94 -10.75
N ARG A 523 -19.00 30.70 -11.33
CA ARG A 523 -20.40 30.28 -11.55
C ARG A 523 -21.07 29.71 -10.29
N GLY A 524 -20.84 30.33 -9.15
CA GLY A 524 -21.40 29.89 -7.87
C GLY A 524 -20.68 28.74 -7.18
N VAL A 525 -19.56 28.25 -7.69
CA VAL A 525 -18.74 27.22 -7.06
C VAL A 525 -17.51 27.84 -6.42
N PHE A 526 -17.32 27.61 -5.12
CA PHE A 526 -16.15 27.99 -4.33
C PHE A 526 -15.25 26.79 -4.11
N SER A 527 -14.02 26.86 -4.60
CA SER A 527 -12.97 25.91 -4.25
C SER A 527 -12.00 26.56 -3.27
N THR A 528 -11.79 25.92 -2.13
CA THR A 528 -10.97 26.43 -1.03
C THR A 528 -9.91 25.41 -0.63
N GLU A 529 -8.77 25.92 -0.18
CA GLU A 529 -7.75 25.15 0.51
C GLU A 529 -7.85 25.49 2.00
N SER A 530 -8.18 24.49 2.80
CA SER A 530 -8.28 24.59 4.26
C SER A 530 -7.22 23.72 4.91
N LYS A 531 -6.65 24.17 6.02
CA LYS A 531 -5.83 23.38 6.92
C LYS A 531 -6.74 22.75 7.96
N HIS A 532 -6.95 21.45 7.88
CA HIS A 532 -7.53 20.71 8.98
C HIS A 532 -6.44 20.48 10.02
N THR A 533 -6.68 20.90 11.26
CA THR A 533 -5.77 20.73 12.38
C THR A 533 -6.45 19.92 13.46
N LYS A 534 -5.89 18.75 13.77
CA LYS A 534 -6.22 17.95 14.93
C LYS A 534 -5.32 18.39 16.10
N THR A 535 -5.92 18.55 17.26
CA THR A 535 -5.25 18.95 18.50
C THR A 535 -5.49 17.88 19.55
N THR A 536 -4.42 17.34 20.12
CA THR A 536 -4.48 16.46 21.29
C THR A 536 -3.86 17.20 22.47
N LYS A 537 -4.69 17.51 23.47
CA LYS A 537 -4.29 18.06 24.77
C LYS A 537 -4.02 16.94 25.75
N LEU A 538 -2.86 16.99 26.38
CA LEU A 538 -2.46 16.11 27.47
C LEU A 538 -2.15 16.97 28.69
N ILE A 539 -2.90 16.80 29.77
CA ILE A 539 -2.66 17.47 31.05
C ILE A 539 -2.01 16.45 31.98
N PHE A 540 -0.71 16.61 32.21
CA PHE A 540 0.05 15.78 33.12
C PHE A 540 -0.02 16.35 34.53
N HIS A 541 -0.38 15.52 35.50
CA HIS A 541 -0.36 15.83 36.93
C HIS A 541 0.74 14.99 37.59
N ASN A 542 1.85 15.64 37.97
CA ASN A 542 2.95 14.99 38.67
C ASN A 542 2.75 15.12 40.19
N ARG A 543 2.45 14.01 40.87
CA ARG A 543 2.29 13.94 42.34
C ARG A 543 3.59 13.57 43.07
N LEU A 544 4.70 13.43 42.35
CA LEU A 544 6.00 13.14 42.94
C LEU A 544 6.63 14.43 43.51
N PRO A 545 7.42 14.31 44.58
CA PRO A 545 8.17 15.43 45.14
C PRO A 545 9.34 15.91 44.26
N ASN A 546 9.67 15.16 43.21
CA ASN A 546 10.76 15.44 42.29
C ASN A 546 10.23 15.78 40.87
N LYS A 547 11.05 16.48 40.08
CA LYS A 547 10.78 16.68 38.65
C LYS A 547 10.79 15.34 37.93
N ALA A 548 10.00 15.22 36.86
CA ALA A 548 9.91 14.01 36.05
C ALA A 548 10.05 14.32 34.57
N LYS A 549 10.82 13.51 33.84
CA LYS A 549 10.94 13.57 32.37
C LYS A 549 10.05 12.50 31.76
N VAL A 550 9.03 12.92 31.02
CA VAL A 550 8.06 12.06 30.34
C VAL A 550 8.32 12.08 28.84
N ASN A 551 8.35 10.89 28.24
CA ASN A 551 8.48 10.67 26.81
C ASN A 551 7.15 10.13 26.29
N ILE A 552 6.51 10.84 25.36
CA ILE A 552 5.18 10.52 24.85
C ILE A 552 5.32 9.84 23.50
N ARG A 553 4.88 8.58 23.37
CA ARG A 553 4.73 7.94 22.06
C ARG A 553 3.54 8.58 21.34
N HIS A 554 3.79 9.09 20.15
CA HIS A 554 2.78 9.73 19.32
C HIS A 554 2.96 9.36 17.85
N THR A 555 1.98 8.71 17.25
CA THR A 555 2.04 8.28 15.85
C THR A 555 1.31 9.27 14.98
N THR A 556 2.06 10.00 14.14
CA THR A 556 1.44 10.97 13.23
C THR A 556 0.70 10.28 12.10
N PRO A 557 -0.61 10.55 11.91
CA PRO A 557 -1.39 9.94 10.84
C PRO A 557 -0.78 10.22 9.46
N LYS A 558 -0.95 9.28 8.53
CA LYS A 558 -0.42 9.43 7.16
C LYS A 558 -1.04 10.67 6.49
N GLY A 559 -0.20 11.53 5.93
CA GLY A 559 -0.61 12.78 5.28
C GLY A 559 -0.80 13.96 6.23
N TYR A 560 -0.59 13.77 7.54
CA TYR A 560 -0.54 14.85 8.52
C TYR A 560 0.91 15.29 8.78
N THR A 561 1.06 16.56 9.12
CA THR A 561 2.31 17.16 9.58
C THR A 561 2.17 17.53 11.05
N LEU A 562 3.07 17.02 11.88
CA LEU A 562 3.16 17.31 13.30
C LEU A 562 3.81 18.69 13.54
N ASP A 563 3.14 19.54 14.30
CA ASP A 563 3.73 20.74 14.90
C ASP A 563 4.15 20.41 16.35
N PRO A 564 5.46 20.37 16.64
CA PRO A 564 5.94 20.00 17.96
C PRO A 564 5.76 21.09 19.02
N LYS A 565 5.39 22.33 18.65
CA LYS A 565 5.18 23.46 19.58
C LYS A 565 6.27 23.61 20.67
N GLY A 566 7.54 23.45 20.27
CA GLY A 566 8.70 23.57 21.16
C GLY A 566 9.01 22.33 22.01
N LEU A 567 8.31 21.21 21.81
CA LEU A 567 8.67 19.91 22.39
C LEU A 567 9.88 19.32 21.64
N SER A 568 10.73 18.59 22.38
CA SER A 568 11.78 17.80 21.74
C SER A 568 11.16 16.59 21.04
N VAL A 569 11.46 16.41 19.75
CA VAL A 569 10.95 15.28 18.95
C VAL A 569 12.10 14.38 18.55
N GLU A 570 11.95 13.10 18.86
CA GLU A 570 12.82 12.04 18.38
C GLU A 570 11.98 11.02 17.61
N LYS A 571 12.49 10.54 16.47
CA LYS A 571 11.81 9.53 15.68
C LYS A 571 12.31 8.14 16.06
N ILE A 572 11.40 7.27 16.49
CA ILE A 572 11.71 5.88 16.84
C ILE A 572 10.75 4.96 16.09
N GLY A 573 11.29 4.22 15.13
CA GLY A 573 10.50 3.42 14.20
C GLY A 573 9.54 4.30 13.38
N SER A 574 8.25 3.98 13.42
CA SER A 574 7.19 4.72 12.74
C SER A 574 6.56 5.84 13.58
N SER A 575 6.91 5.94 14.86
CA SER A 575 6.29 6.89 15.80
C SER A 575 7.27 8.00 16.20
N ASN A 576 6.71 9.13 16.61
CA ASN A 576 7.45 10.20 17.23
C ASN A 576 7.45 9.98 18.75
N VAL A 577 8.52 10.41 19.41
CA VAL A 577 8.64 10.45 20.86
C VAL A 577 8.82 11.90 21.28
N LEU A 578 7.85 12.44 22.01
CA LEU A 578 7.81 13.83 22.44
C LEU A 578 8.27 13.93 23.90
N GLY A 579 9.36 14.67 24.13
CA GLY A 579 9.93 14.85 25.47
C GLY A 579 9.31 16.04 26.22
N VAL A 580 8.92 15.80 27.47
CA VAL A 580 8.26 16.77 28.35
C VAL A 580 8.85 16.70 29.76
N GLU A 581 9.35 17.82 30.27
CA GLU A 581 9.69 17.96 31.69
C GLU A 581 8.50 18.43 32.52
N LEU A 582 8.20 17.71 33.60
CA LEU A 582 7.14 18.02 34.56
C LEU A 582 7.74 18.57 35.87
N PRO A 583 7.18 19.68 36.42
CA PRO A 583 7.58 20.17 37.74
C PRO A 583 7.18 19.18 38.84
N ALA A 584 7.90 19.19 39.95
CA ALA A 584 7.53 18.47 41.17
C ALA A 584 6.18 18.96 41.71
N ASN A 585 5.32 18.03 42.17
CA ASN A 585 3.99 18.33 42.74
C ASN A 585 3.15 19.31 41.91
N GLY A 586 3.29 19.29 40.59
CA GLY A 586 2.70 20.28 39.70
C GLY A 586 1.97 19.65 38.53
N LYS A 587 1.43 20.50 37.65
CA LYS A 587 0.80 20.08 36.40
C LYS A 587 1.43 20.78 35.21
N LYS A 588 1.39 20.12 34.05
CA LYS A 588 1.82 20.70 32.77
C LYS A 588 0.86 20.29 31.66
N GLU A 589 0.43 21.27 30.89
CA GLU A 589 -0.36 21.06 29.69
C GLU A 589 0.57 20.93 28.48
N VAL A 590 0.34 19.91 27.68
CA VAL A 590 1.06 19.61 26.45
C VAL A 590 0.03 19.58 25.33
N VAL A 591 0.27 20.38 24.29
CA VAL A 591 -0.62 20.48 23.13
C VAL A 591 0.12 19.94 21.93
N ILE A 592 -0.38 18.83 21.38
CA ILE A 592 0.12 18.22 20.16
C ILE A 592 -0.80 18.65 19.03
N GLU A 593 -0.29 19.38 18.04
CA GLU A 593 -1.07 19.76 16.87
C GLU A 593 -0.57 19.03 15.63
N GLU A 594 -1.50 18.51 14.85
CA GLU A 594 -1.22 17.81 13.60
C GLU A 594 -2.13 18.37 12.53
N SER A 595 -1.60 18.59 11.34
CA SER A 595 -2.38 19.25 10.29
C SER A 595 -2.21 18.65 8.91
N THR A 596 -3.28 18.70 8.12
CA THR A 596 -3.30 18.25 6.74
C THR A 596 -4.07 19.25 5.87
N PRO A 597 -3.62 19.54 4.64
CA PRO A 597 -4.40 20.35 3.71
C PRO A 597 -5.60 19.56 3.20
N ILE A 598 -6.77 20.19 3.24
CA ILE A 598 -8.04 19.68 2.70
C ILE A 598 -8.53 20.66 1.64
N PHE A 599 -8.91 20.11 0.48
CA PHE A 599 -9.54 20.85 -0.59
C PHE A 599 -11.05 20.67 -0.50
N LYS A 600 -11.80 21.77 -0.35
CA LYS A 600 -13.27 21.74 -0.28
C LYS A 600 -13.87 22.53 -1.44
N THR A 601 -14.90 21.95 -2.05
CA THR A 601 -15.71 22.60 -3.08
C THR A 601 -17.12 22.81 -2.57
N ILE A 602 -17.62 24.03 -2.64
CA ILE A 602 -18.92 24.44 -2.10
C ILE A 602 -19.73 25.09 -3.21
N ASP A 603 -20.94 24.59 -3.45
CA ASP A 603 -21.89 25.22 -4.37
C ASP A 603 -22.76 26.21 -3.57
N LEU A 604 -22.72 27.50 -3.93
CA LEU A 604 -23.52 28.54 -3.31
C LEU A 604 -25.03 28.31 -3.44
N ARG A 605 -25.46 27.56 -4.45
CA ARG A 605 -26.88 27.27 -4.70
C ARG A 605 -27.39 26.12 -3.83
N SER A 606 -26.50 25.40 -3.16
CA SER A 606 -26.88 24.32 -2.25
C SER A 606 -27.46 24.89 -0.94
N PRO A 607 -28.40 24.17 -0.30
CA PRO A 607 -28.86 24.53 1.03
C PRO A 607 -27.68 24.64 2.01
N GLY A 608 -27.49 25.81 2.62
CA GLY A 608 -26.38 26.10 3.55
C GLY A 608 -25.04 26.48 2.89
N GLY A 609 -24.91 26.39 1.57
CA GLY A 609 -23.68 26.76 0.85
C GLY A 609 -23.31 28.24 1.04
N LEU A 610 -24.31 29.13 1.03
CA LEU A 610 -24.14 30.56 1.29
C LEU A 610 -23.74 30.87 2.73
N ASP A 611 -24.30 30.17 3.71
CA ASP A 611 -23.94 30.35 5.12
C ASP A 611 -22.50 29.92 5.37
N ALA A 612 -22.10 28.81 4.74
CA ALA A 612 -20.71 28.37 4.76
C ALA A 612 -19.81 29.47 4.18
N VAL A 613 -20.10 29.99 2.97
CA VAL A 613 -19.33 31.09 2.32
C VAL A 613 -19.33 32.39 3.11
N LYS A 614 -20.41 32.71 3.82
CA LYS A 614 -20.45 33.86 4.74
C LYS A 614 -19.44 33.72 5.87
N VAL A 615 -19.31 32.53 6.47
CA VAL A 615 -18.28 32.23 7.48
C VAL A 615 -16.87 32.27 6.85
N TYR A 616 -16.72 31.76 5.62
CA TYR A 616 -15.45 31.78 4.88
C TYR A 616 -14.96 33.23 4.64
N VAL A 617 -15.82 34.12 4.19
CA VAL A 617 -15.48 35.52 3.86
C VAL A 617 -15.32 36.41 5.11
N SER A 618 -15.91 36.03 6.24
CA SER A 618 -15.74 36.76 7.51
C SER A 618 -14.49 36.34 8.28
N SER A 619 -14.04 35.08 8.16
CA SER A 619 -12.91 34.51 8.89
C SER A 619 -11.58 34.61 8.14
N ALA A 620 -11.55 34.31 6.85
CA ALA A 620 -10.40 34.61 6.02
C ALA A 620 -10.32 36.14 5.90
N ALA A 621 -9.16 36.73 6.15
CA ALA A 621 -8.91 38.17 6.02
C ALA A 621 -8.97 38.64 4.55
N VAL A 622 -10.04 38.30 3.83
CA VAL A 622 -10.33 38.68 2.46
C VAL A 622 -10.83 40.12 2.50
N SER A 623 -9.89 41.06 2.47
CA SER A 623 -10.17 42.43 2.03
C SER A 623 -10.37 42.44 0.52
N GLY A 624 -11.22 43.33 0.01
CA GLY A 624 -11.33 43.59 -1.43
C GLY A 624 -12.65 43.17 -2.12
N PRO A 625 -12.67 43.15 -3.47
CA PRO A 625 -13.88 43.06 -4.29
C PRO A 625 -14.73 41.81 -4.06
N LEU A 626 -14.11 40.67 -3.73
CA LEU A 626 -14.81 39.41 -3.51
C LEU A 626 -15.72 39.47 -2.27
N LYS A 627 -15.26 40.08 -1.19
CA LYS A 627 -16.05 40.24 0.04
C LYS A 627 -17.29 41.07 -0.21
N GLU A 628 -17.17 42.13 -1.01
CA GLU A 628 -18.30 42.96 -1.41
C GLU A 628 -19.29 42.19 -2.29
N GLN A 629 -18.80 41.43 -3.28
CA GLN A 629 -19.62 40.59 -4.15
C GLN A 629 -20.42 39.55 -3.35
N VAL A 630 -19.77 38.81 -2.46
CA VAL A 630 -20.44 37.83 -1.59
C VAL A 630 -21.44 38.50 -0.65
N THR A 631 -21.09 39.66 -0.07
CA THR A 631 -22.01 40.42 0.78
C THR A 631 -23.26 40.87 0.01
N ARG A 632 -23.12 41.27 -1.25
CA ARG A 632 -24.27 41.59 -2.12
C ARG A 632 -25.16 40.37 -2.38
N ILE A 633 -24.56 39.22 -2.66
CA ILE A 633 -25.31 37.95 -2.87
C ILE A 633 -26.09 37.58 -1.60
N VAL A 634 -25.47 37.67 -0.42
CA VAL A 634 -26.14 37.39 0.86
C VAL A 634 -27.32 38.35 1.10
N LYS A 635 -27.18 39.64 0.77
CA LYS A 635 -28.28 40.61 0.86
C LYS A 635 -29.42 40.30 -0.10
N LEU A 636 -29.14 39.93 -1.35
CA LEU A 636 -30.16 39.52 -2.32
C LEU A 636 -30.94 38.28 -1.85
N GLN A 637 -30.25 37.32 -1.23
CA GLN A 637 -30.91 36.13 -0.65
C GLN A 637 -31.87 36.51 0.49
N GLN A 638 -31.45 37.45 1.36
CA GLN A 638 -32.32 37.98 2.43
C GLN A 638 -33.52 38.73 1.86
N GLU A 639 -33.33 39.54 0.81
CA GLU A 639 -34.41 40.24 0.11
C GLU A 639 -35.42 39.25 -0.50
N ILE A 640 -34.94 38.19 -1.15
CA ILE A 640 -35.79 37.11 -1.70
C ILE A 640 -36.61 36.46 -0.59
N GLY A 641 -35.98 36.08 0.54
CA GLY A 641 -36.71 35.48 1.66
C GLY A 641 -37.81 36.40 2.21
N ASN A 642 -37.52 37.71 2.34
CA ASN A 642 -38.51 38.69 2.77
C ASN A 642 -39.65 38.87 1.74
N LEU A 643 -39.34 38.87 0.44
CA LEU A 643 -40.34 38.97 -0.63
C LEU A 643 -41.21 37.72 -0.71
N GLU A 644 -40.64 36.53 -0.54
CA GLU A 644 -41.40 35.26 -0.49
C GLU A 644 -42.40 35.27 0.67
N GLN A 645 -41.98 35.72 1.85
CA GLN A 645 -42.89 35.87 2.99
C GLN A 645 -44.02 36.87 2.69
N ARG A 646 -43.71 38.03 2.09
CA ARG A 646 -44.71 39.04 1.73
C ARG A 646 -45.70 38.55 0.67
N VAL A 647 -45.20 37.84 -0.35
CA VAL A 647 -46.03 37.22 -1.40
C VAL A 647 -47.01 36.22 -0.78
N GLU A 648 -46.55 35.41 0.17
CA GLU A 648 -47.43 34.45 0.84
C GLU A 648 -48.50 35.17 1.68
N THR A 649 -48.13 36.18 2.46
CA THR A 649 -49.11 37.02 3.20
C THR A 649 -50.14 37.67 2.26
N LYS A 650 -49.72 38.20 1.12
CA LYS A 650 -50.67 38.79 0.14
C LYS A 650 -51.54 37.75 -0.54
N ARG A 651 -51.02 36.55 -0.79
CA ARG A 651 -51.82 35.43 -1.31
C ARG A 651 -52.90 35.02 -0.31
N GLU A 652 -52.58 34.97 0.99
CA GLU A 652 -53.55 34.73 2.06
C GLU A 652 -54.63 35.83 2.09
N GLU A 653 -54.25 37.11 2.07
CA GLU A 653 -55.21 38.24 2.03
C GLU A 653 -56.16 38.16 0.80
N VAL A 654 -55.63 37.84 -0.39
CA VAL A 654 -56.42 37.67 -1.61
C VAL A 654 -57.44 36.54 -1.45
N ASN A 655 -57.03 35.42 -0.86
CA ASN A 655 -57.91 34.28 -0.62
C ASN A 655 -59.00 34.61 0.41
N GLU A 656 -58.65 35.34 1.48
CA GLU A 656 -59.61 35.81 2.49
C GLU A 656 -60.66 36.75 1.88
N TYR A 657 -60.23 37.74 1.09
CA TYR A 657 -61.15 38.67 0.44
C TYR A 657 -62.08 37.99 -0.55
N ARG A 658 -61.61 36.99 -1.30
CA ARG A 658 -62.47 36.17 -2.18
C ARG A 658 -63.54 35.43 -1.37
N ALA A 659 -63.13 34.74 -0.31
CA ALA A 659 -64.06 34.03 0.57
C ALA A 659 -65.11 34.97 1.17
N ARG A 660 -64.70 36.18 1.59
CA ARG A 660 -65.62 37.18 2.15
C ARG A 660 -66.59 37.74 1.11
N ILE A 661 -66.15 37.93 -0.14
CA ILE A 661 -67.03 38.36 -1.24
C ILE A 661 -68.07 37.27 -1.53
N ASP A 662 -67.67 36.00 -1.57
CA ASP A 662 -68.59 34.88 -1.79
C ASP A 662 -69.64 34.78 -0.68
N GLU A 663 -69.24 34.94 0.59
CA GLU A 663 -70.15 35.00 1.74
C GLU A 663 -71.15 36.16 1.62
N LEU A 664 -70.67 37.36 1.28
CA LEU A 664 -71.53 38.54 1.09
C LEU A 664 -72.49 38.35 -0.08
N HIS A 665 -72.05 37.74 -1.19
CA HIS A 665 -72.91 37.40 -2.32
C HIS A 665 -74.05 36.46 -1.91
N MET A 666 -73.74 35.43 -1.12
CA MET A 666 -74.75 34.52 -0.59
C MET A 666 -75.74 35.23 0.34
N GLN A 667 -75.25 36.08 1.25
CA GLN A 667 -76.11 36.87 2.15
C GLN A 667 -77.05 37.79 1.34
N ILE A 668 -76.53 38.52 0.36
CA ILE A 668 -77.34 39.38 -0.53
C ILE A 668 -78.38 38.55 -1.29
N PHE A 669 -77.98 37.38 -1.84
CA PHE A 669 -78.88 36.50 -2.57
C PHE A 669 -80.04 36.00 -1.68
N THR A 670 -79.77 35.60 -0.44
CA THR A 670 -80.81 35.15 0.50
C THR A 670 -81.78 36.27 0.90
N LEU A 671 -81.30 37.50 1.04
CA LEU A 671 -82.11 38.64 1.46
C LEU A 671 -83.05 39.17 0.36
N LYS A 672 -82.82 38.83 -0.92
CA LYS A 672 -83.74 39.20 -2.03
C LYS A 672 -85.17 38.69 -1.84
N ALA A 673 -85.38 37.62 -1.07
CA ALA A 673 -86.71 37.07 -0.78
C ALA A 673 -87.44 37.78 0.37
N VAL A 674 -86.77 38.69 1.10
CA VAL A 674 -87.30 39.33 2.31
C VAL A 674 -87.78 40.75 2.00
N LYS A 675 -89.10 40.97 2.08
CA LYS A 675 -89.77 42.23 1.67
C LYS A 675 -89.35 43.48 2.45
N THR A 676 -88.76 43.34 3.64
CA THR A 676 -88.36 44.46 4.52
C THR A 676 -86.85 44.70 4.54
N ALA A 677 -86.05 43.92 3.81
CA ALA A 677 -84.59 43.92 3.91
C ALA A 677 -83.86 44.98 3.06
N GLY A 678 -84.58 45.91 2.40
CA GLY A 678 -84.01 46.89 1.46
C GLY A 678 -82.80 47.68 2.00
N PRO A 679 -82.86 48.29 3.20
CA PRO A 679 -81.73 49.03 3.77
C PRO A 679 -80.49 48.16 4.02
N LEU A 680 -80.68 46.95 4.56
CA LEU A 680 -79.59 46.01 4.85
C LEU A 680 -78.93 45.48 3.57
N MET A 681 -79.73 45.25 2.52
CA MET A 681 -79.21 44.81 1.22
C MET A 681 -78.30 45.88 0.60
N ASN A 682 -78.70 47.15 0.66
CA ASN A 682 -77.88 48.27 0.18
C ASN A 682 -76.55 48.40 0.95
N ASP A 683 -76.56 48.20 2.27
CA ASP A 683 -75.33 48.22 3.09
C ASP A 683 -74.40 47.04 2.76
N LEU A 684 -74.95 45.84 2.54
CA LEU A 684 -74.17 44.67 2.13
C LEU A 684 -73.60 44.81 0.72
N GLU A 685 -74.35 45.38 -0.22
CA GLU A 685 -73.85 45.71 -1.56
C GLU A 685 -72.70 46.72 -1.49
N LYS A 686 -72.81 47.76 -0.66
CA LYS A 686 -71.72 48.71 -0.42
C LYS A 686 -70.49 48.04 0.19
N LYS A 687 -70.67 47.12 1.14
CA LYS A 687 -69.58 46.35 1.75
C LYS A 687 -68.94 45.37 0.76
N MET A 688 -69.74 44.74 -0.10
CA MET A 688 -69.25 43.90 -1.19
C MET A 688 -68.41 44.71 -2.18
N GLN A 689 -68.84 45.92 -2.53
CA GLN A 689 -68.06 46.84 -3.38
C GLN A 689 -66.74 47.24 -2.70
N GLU A 690 -66.74 47.51 -1.39
CA GLU A 690 -65.52 47.79 -0.64
C GLU A 690 -64.56 46.60 -0.64
N MET A 691 -65.07 45.38 -0.41
CA MET A 691 -64.27 44.16 -0.44
C MET A 691 -63.73 43.86 -1.85
N SER A 692 -64.52 44.11 -2.90
CA SER A 692 -64.07 44.02 -4.30
C SER A 692 -62.90 44.97 -4.57
N ASN A 693 -63.00 46.23 -4.13
CA ASN A 693 -61.92 47.20 -4.27
C ASN A 693 -60.65 46.76 -3.50
N LYS A 694 -60.80 46.19 -2.29
CA LYS A 694 -59.67 45.63 -1.51
C LYS A 694 -59.04 44.42 -2.22
N LEU A 695 -59.85 43.52 -2.77
CA LEU A 695 -59.37 42.37 -3.55
C LEU A 695 -58.58 42.82 -4.78
N THR A 696 -59.10 43.80 -5.54
CA THR A 696 -58.39 44.36 -6.70
C THR A 696 -57.04 44.93 -6.29
N LYS A 697 -57.00 45.74 -5.20
CA LYS A 697 -55.76 46.30 -4.68
C LYS A 697 -54.78 45.22 -4.22
N ALA A 698 -55.23 44.24 -3.43
CA ALA A 698 -54.38 43.15 -2.95
C ALA A 698 -53.86 42.27 -4.09
N THR A 699 -54.64 42.07 -5.15
CA THR A 699 -54.21 41.34 -6.34
C THR A 699 -53.13 42.11 -7.10
N ILE A 700 -53.27 43.42 -7.26
CA ILE A 700 -52.23 44.28 -7.86
C ILE A 700 -50.95 44.23 -7.00
N ASP A 701 -51.07 44.37 -5.68
CA ASP A 701 -49.92 44.32 -4.76
C ASP A 701 -49.23 42.95 -4.79
N LEU A 702 -50.00 41.85 -4.88
CA LEU A 702 -49.46 40.49 -5.01
C LEU A 702 -48.64 40.35 -6.32
N VAL A 703 -49.19 40.79 -7.45
CA VAL A 703 -48.49 40.73 -8.74
C VAL A 703 -47.22 41.58 -8.71
N ASN A 704 -47.28 42.80 -8.17
CA ASN A 704 -46.11 43.67 -8.01
C ASN A 704 -45.03 43.02 -7.13
N GLN A 705 -45.42 42.33 -6.04
CA GLN A 705 -44.46 41.62 -5.19
C GLN A 705 -43.89 40.37 -5.86
N GLN A 706 -44.69 39.64 -6.65
CA GLN A 706 -44.22 38.53 -7.46
C GLN A 706 -43.21 38.98 -8.54
N GLU A 707 -43.46 40.13 -9.18
CA GLU A 707 -42.53 40.75 -10.10
C GLU A 707 -41.21 41.11 -9.40
N GLN A 708 -41.28 41.78 -8.24
CA GLN A 708 -40.09 42.09 -7.43
C GLN A 708 -39.31 40.83 -7.04
N LEU A 709 -40.00 39.77 -6.64
CA LEU A 709 -39.40 38.48 -6.30
C LEU A 709 -38.69 37.86 -7.50
N MET A 710 -39.33 37.87 -8.67
CA MET A 710 -38.74 37.37 -9.92
C MET A 710 -37.49 38.17 -10.30
N MET A 711 -37.55 39.50 -10.21
CA MET A 711 -36.40 40.37 -10.49
C MET A 711 -35.26 40.16 -9.50
N ALA A 712 -35.57 39.97 -8.20
CA ALA A 712 -34.55 39.66 -7.20
C ALA A 712 -33.88 38.29 -7.46
N LYS A 713 -34.66 37.27 -7.87
CA LYS A 713 -34.12 35.95 -8.27
C LYS A 713 -33.21 36.03 -9.49
N ILE A 714 -33.56 36.84 -10.49
CA ILE A 714 -32.70 37.08 -11.67
C ILE A 714 -31.40 37.77 -11.25
N ARG A 715 -31.48 38.85 -10.47
CA ARG A 715 -30.30 39.56 -9.94
C ARG A 715 -29.38 38.64 -9.14
N LEU A 716 -29.96 37.71 -8.36
CA LEU A 716 -29.19 36.71 -7.63
C LEU A 716 -28.46 35.76 -8.58
N GLN A 717 -29.15 35.23 -9.61
CA GLN A 717 -28.51 34.36 -10.61
C GLN A 717 -27.37 35.07 -11.33
N ASP A 718 -27.58 36.32 -11.76
CA ASP A 718 -26.56 37.13 -12.42
C ASP A 718 -25.38 37.39 -11.49
N ALA A 719 -25.64 37.79 -10.24
CA ALA A 719 -24.59 38.03 -9.25
C ALA A 719 -23.77 36.77 -8.93
N ILE A 720 -24.39 35.60 -8.91
CA ILE A 720 -23.70 34.30 -8.74
C ILE A 720 -22.90 33.94 -10.01
N ALA A 721 -23.41 34.24 -11.20
CA ALA A 721 -22.75 33.94 -12.47
C ALA A 721 -21.50 34.83 -12.69
N GLU A 722 -21.57 36.10 -12.29
CA GLU A 722 -20.48 37.08 -12.38
C GLU A 722 -19.43 36.93 -11.27
N LEU A 723 -19.71 36.11 -10.26
CA LEU A 723 -18.83 35.90 -9.13
C LEU A 723 -17.54 35.22 -9.58
N THR A 724 -16.44 35.97 -9.50
CA THR A 724 -15.12 35.54 -9.97
C THR A 724 -14.03 35.99 -9.00
N LEU A 725 -13.01 35.15 -8.81
CA LEU A 725 -11.80 35.54 -8.10
C LEU A 725 -10.85 36.22 -9.10
N LYS A 726 -10.62 37.53 -8.99
CA LYS A 726 -9.56 38.19 -9.76
C LYS A 726 -8.21 37.67 -9.30
N LYS A 727 -7.41 37.18 -10.25
CA LYS A 727 -6.04 36.71 -10.02
C LYS A 727 -5.16 37.93 -9.77
N ASP A 728 -5.02 38.31 -8.49
CA ASP A 728 -3.84 38.91 -7.85
C ASP A 728 -4.26 39.65 -6.59
N GLU A 729 -4.13 38.98 -5.45
CA GLU A 729 -3.79 39.57 -4.15
C GLU A 729 -3.30 38.42 -3.29
N THR A 730 -2.04 38.03 -3.54
CA THR A 730 -1.30 37.20 -2.59
C THR A 730 -1.07 38.09 -1.36
N PRO A 731 -1.51 37.72 -0.15
CA PRO A 731 -1.15 38.49 1.03
C PRO A 731 0.38 38.42 1.17
N GLU A 732 1.06 39.57 1.11
CA GLU A 732 2.45 39.62 1.53
C GLU A 732 2.55 39.05 2.95
N PRO A 733 3.51 38.15 3.24
CA PRO A 733 3.76 37.75 4.61
C PRO A 733 4.13 39.01 5.40
N THR A 734 3.36 39.28 6.46
CA THR A 734 3.63 40.34 7.42
C THR A 734 5.10 40.32 7.79
N LYS A 735 5.84 41.35 7.36
CA LYS A 735 7.23 41.54 7.75
C LYS A 735 7.28 41.68 9.27
N ASP A 736 7.92 40.70 9.88
CA ASP A 736 8.35 40.69 11.26
C ASP A 736 9.07 42.02 11.57
N GLN A 737 8.57 42.74 12.57
CA GLN A 737 9.21 43.96 13.03
C GLN A 737 10.52 43.56 13.73
N GLY A 738 11.63 43.80 13.04
CA GLY A 738 12.98 43.68 13.60
C GLY A 738 13.17 44.54 14.86
N PRO A 739 14.18 44.20 15.67
CA PRO A 739 14.25 44.54 17.08
C PRO A 739 14.43 46.03 17.32
N ALA A 740 13.77 46.52 18.37
CA ALA A 740 13.95 47.85 18.93
C ALA A 740 15.44 48.15 19.16
N LYS A 741 15.90 49.26 18.57
CA LYS A 741 17.21 49.86 18.85
C LYS A 741 17.34 50.14 20.34
N LYS A 742 18.51 49.78 20.88
CA LYS A 742 19.04 50.27 22.15
C LYS A 742 19.01 51.81 22.18
N SER A 743 18.38 52.35 23.22
CA SER A 743 18.76 53.59 23.92
C SER A 743 18.55 53.35 25.40
#